data_AF-A0A928YVR0-F1
#
_entry.id   AF-A0A928YVR0-F1
#
_cell.length_a   1.000
_cell.length_b   1.000
_cell.length_c   1.000
_cell.angle_alpha   90.00
_cell.angle_beta   90.00
_cell.angle_gamma   90.00
#
_symmetry.space_group_name_H-M   'P 1'
#
loop_
_entity.id
_entity.type
_entity.pdbx_description
1 polymer ?
#
loop_
_entity_poly.entity_id
_entity_poly.type
_entity_poly.pdbx_seq_one_letter_code
_entity_poly.pdbx_strand_id
1 'polypeptide(L)'
;MTNRQLTGMSIKRRNRLATMIKTTPSAESTGQIFLKEPMLPHAHSERNVSTLFHWYISGAILLNLLMMFFDGHGGDLGFWKDWVRQLGTHGYGQFNGNYPPGYVHWLWLTAKMYTFLQMPFEISPFLKFTTQIPVLLAHLLLIAIIYQLLKRYAVSRTHFHLAMALTAFNPALLLDGPVWGQIDVIPVVPALAAILISCHERWRIWAFPLYCTSLLIKFQMISFSPVMGIVFLRHWKTHLKGGLLSLLLIPLAFLPALVTGNGIRAFELAYIEVLNQYGRTTMGAANIWILLTGNATPDTLVLFGISPDSFWAPLFTARRFGMICFAITIISLFLHAVYLLATGKFPKETQAAASRLLFYAIACATAFFTFLPAMHERYIIPAVIMSLAYCAITPGRLLVPLALTFISTFNLLMTLGIKTSHMWPVISWLMLATCLYIILECLLPRNARKVISNLFEKVATLPWLSAWVLVIALSWSAHLLYQRSYTHVAALSDNQKLLTEYTPVFQKQDYGHLQINKSINGNPLSVGGKRYATGFGTHVNSVIDFELPRGATHLTFIAGVDNEVETAQVSFQVWGDEKELWRSPVHYGSEKNLQPVEVDIRGIRRLSLRANALKSISAGHVDWVNPVITFRNGSNPEQP
;
A
#
# COMPACT_ATOMS: atom_id res chain seq x y z
N MET A 1 41.49 33.99 -82.73
CA MET A 1 41.97 33.04 -83.76
C MET A 1 40.92 31.94 -83.93
N THR A 2 40.87 31.28 -85.11
CA THR A 2 40.29 29.94 -85.43
C THR A 2 39.37 29.25 -84.38
N ASN A 3 38.07 28.96 -84.54
CA ASN A 3 37.16 28.61 -85.68
C ASN A 3 37.00 27.07 -85.95
N ARG A 4 35.73 26.63 -86.14
CA ARG A 4 35.21 25.24 -86.34
C ARG A 4 35.40 24.30 -85.12
N GLN A 5 34.70 23.17 -84.92
CA GLN A 5 33.58 22.43 -85.59
C GLN A 5 32.74 21.76 -84.44
N LEU A 6 31.43 21.42 -84.45
CA LEU A 6 30.53 20.65 -85.36
C LEU A 6 31.01 19.19 -85.59
N THR A 7 30.22 18.10 -85.44
CA THR A 7 28.74 17.86 -85.42
C THR A 7 28.32 16.63 -84.58
N GLY A 8 27.03 16.51 -84.19
CA GLY A 8 26.39 15.22 -83.81
C GLY A 8 24.95 15.36 -83.28
N MET A 9 23.96 14.70 -83.89
CA MET A 9 22.52 14.81 -83.51
C MET A 9 21.84 13.46 -83.27
N SER A 10 21.04 13.37 -82.19
CA SER A 10 19.72 12.69 -82.14
C SER A 10 19.00 13.15 -80.87
N ILE A 11 17.96 14.00 -80.89
CA ILE A 11 16.56 13.70 -81.27
C ILE A 11 15.99 12.60 -80.33
N LYS A 12 14.94 12.84 -79.52
CA LYS A 12 13.58 13.29 -79.94
C LYS A 12 12.69 13.82 -78.78
N ARG A 13 12.15 15.06 -78.89
CA ARG A 13 10.88 15.59 -78.30
C ARG A 13 10.75 15.59 -76.74
N ARG A 14 9.89 16.36 -76.04
CA ARG A 14 9.05 17.60 -76.16
C ARG A 14 8.65 17.94 -74.70
N ASN A 15 8.36 19.13 -74.19
CA ASN A 15 8.33 20.55 -74.61
C ASN A 15 9.20 21.36 -73.57
N ARG A 16 9.22 22.69 -73.28
CA ARG A 16 8.37 23.91 -73.45
C ARG A 16 7.07 23.95 -72.60
N LEU A 17 6.62 25.05 -71.99
CA LEU A 17 7.16 26.42 -71.74
C LEU A 17 7.28 26.62 -70.18
N ALA A 18 8.00 27.56 -69.55
CA ALA A 18 8.14 29.03 -69.71
C ALA A 18 6.79 29.79 -69.56
N THR A 19 6.62 30.95 -68.91
CA THR A 19 7.45 31.95 -68.16
C THR A 19 6.47 32.91 -67.40
N MET A 20 6.76 33.96 -66.59
CA MET A 20 7.96 34.76 -66.25
C MET A 20 7.74 35.61 -64.95
N ILE A 21 8.83 35.96 -64.24
CA ILE A 21 9.08 37.23 -63.47
C ILE A 21 8.21 37.68 -62.25
N LYS A 22 8.94 38.02 -61.18
CA LYS A 22 8.74 38.96 -60.04
C LYS A 22 7.39 39.73 -59.85
N THR A 23 6.89 39.76 -58.60
CA THR A 23 6.74 40.97 -57.76
C THR A 23 6.51 40.63 -56.26
N THR A 24 6.76 41.61 -55.40
CA THR A 24 6.30 41.75 -53.99
C THR A 24 5.75 43.19 -53.83
N PRO A 25 4.97 43.57 -52.80
CA PRO A 25 4.53 42.82 -51.60
C PRO A 25 3.00 42.90 -51.32
N SER A 26 2.52 42.26 -50.24
CA SER A 26 1.46 42.82 -49.38
C SER A 26 1.47 42.17 -47.99
N ALA A 27 0.83 42.83 -47.02
CA ALA A 27 0.42 42.23 -45.74
C ALA A 27 -1.09 41.89 -45.79
N GLU A 28 -1.60 41.35 -44.68
CA GLU A 28 -3.02 41.10 -44.39
C GLU A 28 -3.80 40.16 -45.32
N SER A 29 -3.92 38.90 -44.92
CA SER A 29 -5.23 38.23 -44.90
C SER A 29 -5.32 37.24 -43.75
N THR A 30 -6.41 37.32 -42.97
CA THR A 30 -6.69 36.40 -41.86
C THR A 30 -7.26 35.09 -42.40
N GLY A 31 -6.46 34.01 -42.38
CA GLY A 31 -6.85 32.69 -42.86
C GLY A 31 -6.50 31.57 -41.87
N GLN A 32 -7.47 30.70 -41.57
CA GLN A 32 -7.28 29.56 -40.68
C GLN A 32 -6.33 28.52 -41.30
N ILE A 33 -5.24 28.19 -40.62
CA ILE A 33 -4.43 27.00 -40.95
C ILE A 33 -4.44 26.04 -39.75
N PHE A 34 -5.28 25.03 -39.91
CA PHE A 34 -5.56 23.88 -39.04
C PHE A 34 -4.49 23.51 -38.01
N LEU A 35 -4.89 23.54 -36.73
CA LEU A 35 -4.31 22.67 -35.71
C LEU A 35 -4.52 21.21 -36.16
N LYS A 36 -3.45 20.49 -36.47
CA LYS A 36 -3.53 19.08 -36.86
C LYS A 36 -3.70 18.22 -35.61
N GLU A 37 -4.94 17.83 -35.33
CA GLU A 37 -5.33 17.12 -34.11
C GLU A 37 -4.64 15.75 -33.95
N PRO A 38 -4.40 15.29 -32.72
CA PRO A 38 -4.09 13.89 -32.43
C PRO A 38 -5.37 13.03 -32.51
N MET A 39 -6.04 13.01 -33.66
CA MET A 39 -7.00 11.96 -33.94
C MET A 39 -6.29 10.61 -34.05
N LEU A 40 -6.93 9.55 -33.55
CA LEU A 40 -6.46 8.16 -33.71
C LEU A 40 -6.09 7.90 -35.18
N PRO A 41 -4.89 7.37 -35.49
CA PRO A 41 -4.45 7.16 -36.87
C PRO A 41 -5.47 6.31 -37.64
N HIS A 42 -5.83 6.77 -38.84
CA HIS A 42 -7.08 6.49 -39.54
C HIS A 42 -7.53 5.01 -39.54
N ALA A 43 -8.37 4.63 -38.57
CA ALA A 43 -8.92 3.27 -38.49
C ALA A 43 -10.27 3.13 -37.76
N HIS A 44 -10.88 4.23 -37.28
CA HIS A 44 -12.21 4.22 -36.65
C HIS A 44 -12.93 5.55 -36.86
N SER A 45 -14.22 5.49 -37.21
CA SER A 45 -15.17 6.58 -36.95
C SER A 45 -15.51 6.63 -35.46
N GLU A 46 -15.99 7.78 -34.96
CA GLU A 46 -16.36 7.94 -33.54
C GLU A 46 -17.36 6.88 -33.04
N ARG A 47 -18.24 6.39 -33.94
CA ARG A 47 -19.21 5.33 -33.66
C ARG A 47 -18.53 4.07 -33.07
N ASN A 48 -17.39 3.64 -33.63
CA ASN A 48 -16.66 2.47 -33.14
C ASN A 48 -16.03 2.71 -31.75
N VAL A 49 -15.47 3.90 -31.52
CA VAL A 49 -14.87 4.28 -30.23
C VAL A 49 -15.95 4.36 -29.14
N SER A 50 -17.14 4.84 -29.48
CA SER A 50 -18.32 4.80 -28.61
C SER A 50 -18.76 3.36 -28.30
N THR A 51 -18.88 2.48 -29.30
CA THR A 51 -19.23 1.07 -29.06
C THR A 51 -18.22 0.37 -28.14
N LEU A 52 -16.93 0.63 -28.29
CA LEU A 52 -15.89 0.09 -27.39
C LEU A 52 -16.05 0.58 -25.95
N PHE A 53 -16.39 1.86 -25.73
CA PHE A 53 -16.66 2.39 -24.39
C PHE A 53 -17.81 1.65 -23.69
N HIS A 54 -18.90 1.36 -24.42
CA HIS A 54 -20.02 0.61 -23.86
C HIS A 54 -19.61 -0.81 -23.44
N TRP A 55 -18.77 -1.52 -24.21
CA TRP A 55 -18.23 -2.82 -23.81
C TRP A 55 -17.41 -2.77 -22.50
N TYR A 56 -16.55 -1.76 -22.32
CA TYR A 56 -15.80 -1.59 -21.07
C TYR A 56 -16.72 -1.27 -19.88
N ILE A 57 -17.75 -0.43 -20.07
CA ILE A 57 -18.74 -0.11 -19.04
C ILE A 57 -19.57 -1.35 -18.67
N SER A 58 -20.11 -2.09 -19.65
CA SER A 58 -20.88 -3.31 -19.41
C SER A 58 -20.05 -4.40 -18.71
N GLY A 59 -18.78 -4.58 -19.12
CA GLY A 59 -17.85 -5.50 -18.45
C GLY A 59 -17.53 -5.07 -17.01
N ALA A 60 -17.33 -3.77 -16.75
CA ALA A 60 -17.11 -3.26 -15.41
C ALA A 60 -18.36 -3.43 -14.52
N ILE A 61 -19.56 -3.13 -15.02
CA ILE A 61 -20.82 -3.40 -14.31
C ILE A 61 -20.90 -4.88 -13.95
N LEU A 62 -20.75 -5.77 -14.92
CA LEU A 62 -20.86 -7.22 -14.71
C LEU A 62 -19.86 -7.72 -13.66
N LEU A 63 -18.59 -7.32 -13.75
CA LEU A 63 -17.56 -7.74 -12.80
C LEU A 63 -17.81 -7.19 -11.38
N ASN A 64 -18.19 -5.92 -11.23
CA ASN A 64 -18.51 -5.38 -9.91
C ASN A 64 -19.74 -6.08 -9.29
N LEU A 65 -20.78 -6.34 -10.09
CA LEU A 65 -21.98 -7.05 -9.61
C LEU A 65 -21.70 -8.51 -9.23
N LEU A 66 -20.91 -9.25 -10.03
CA LEU A 66 -20.54 -10.64 -9.72
C LEU A 66 -19.56 -10.74 -8.54
N MET A 67 -18.57 -9.86 -8.45
CA MET A 67 -17.54 -9.92 -7.41
C MET A 67 -18.07 -9.51 -6.02
N MET A 68 -19.25 -8.88 -5.93
CA MET A 68 -19.92 -8.66 -4.65
C MET A 68 -20.33 -9.95 -3.91
N PHE A 69 -20.53 -11.06 -4.62
CA PHE A 69 -20.92 -12.34 -4.00
C PHE A 69 -19.76 -13.09 -3.31
N PHE A 70 -18.53 -12.59 -3.38
CA PHE A 70 -17.41 -13.10 -2.58
C PHE A 70 -17.53 -12.64 -1.12
N ASP A 71 -16.93 -13.38 -0.18
CA ASP A 71 -16.86 -12.94 1.22
C ASP A 71 -16.07 -11.62 1.35
N GLY A 72 -16.68 -10.62 1.99
CA GLY A 72 -16.04 -9.34 2.28
C GLY A 72 -15.35 -9.33 3.64
N HIS A 73 -14.57 -8.28 3.90
CA HIS A 73 -13.78 -8.19 5.12
C HIS A 73 -14.67 -7.97 6.36
N GLY A 74 -14.86 -9.01 7.16
CA GLY A 74 -15.87 -9.06 8.23
C GLY A 74 -15.80 -7.93 9.27
N GLY A 75 -14.61 -7.37 9.54
CA GLY A 75 -14.45 -6.21 10.41
C GLY A 75 -15.10 -4.94 9.83
N ASP A 76 -14.83 -4.64 8.56
CA ASP A 76 -15.36 -3.48 7.86
C ASP A 76 -16.87 -3.63 7.58
N LEU A 77 -17.32 -4.83 7.18
CA LEU A 77 -18.75 -5.13 7.06
C LEU A 77 -19.47 -5.04 8.43
N GLY A 78 -18.76 -5.34 9.53
CA GLY A 78 -19.22 -5.14 10.89
C GLY A 78 -19.50 -3.68 11.22
N PHE A 79 -18.59 -2.77 10.86
CA PHE A 79 -18.79 -1.33 10.99
C PHE A 79 -19.93 -0.83 10.10
N TRP A 80 -20.01 -1.26 8.83
CA TRP A 80 -21.14 -0.88 7.95
C TRP A 80 -22.49 -1.31 8.52
N LYS A 81 -22.62 -2.56 9.02
CA LYS A 81 -23.84 -3.05 9.67
C LYS A 81 -24.23 -2.15 10.85
N ASP A 82 -23.27 -1.86 11.73
CA ASP A 82 -23.55 -1.09 12.94
C ASP A 82 -23.92 0.37 12.62
N TRP A 83 -23.22 1.01 11.70
CA TRP A 83 -23.50 2.40 11.30
C TRP A 83 -24.83 2.54 10.56
N VAL A 84 -25.17 1.59 9.68
CA VAL A 84 -26.51 1.53 9.05
C VAL A 84 -27.59 1.30 10.11
N ARG A 85 -27.36 0.43 11.11
CA ARG A 85 -28.26 0.22 12.25
C ARG A 85 -28.47 1.52 13.04
N GLN A 86 -27.40 2.19 13.48
CA GLN A 86 -27.46 3.45 14.24
C GLN A 86 -28.25 4.53 13.50
N LEU A 87 -27.97 4.74 12.21
CA LEU A 87 -28.65 5.74 11.38
C LEU A 87 -30.12 5.37 11.11
N GLY A 88 -30.46 4.08 11.16
CA GLY A 88 -31.82 3.57 11.08
C GLY A 88 -32.63 3.82 12.35
N THR A 89 -32.08 3.48 13.52
CA THR A 89 -32.79 3.53 14.81
C THR A 89 -32.75 4.88 15.50
N HIS A 90 -31.62 5.59 15.44
CA HIS A 90 -31.37 6.83 16.21
C HIS A 90 -31.04 8.04 15.32
N GLY A 91 -30.85 7.83 14.01
CA GLY A 91 -30.49 8.88 13.07
C GLY A 91 -29.11 9.49 13.37
N TYR A 92 -28.94 10.77 13.05
CA TYR A 92 -27.66 11.47 13.20
C TYR A 92 -27.33 11.84 14.66
N GLY A 93 -28.32 11.91 15.56
CA GLY A 93 -28.14 12.44 16.92
C GLY A 93 -27.32 11.56 17.86
N GLN A 94 -27.24 10.26 17.59
CA GLN A 94 -26.42 9.29 18.36
C GLN A 94 -25.41 8.54 17.48
N PHE A 95 -25.16 9.03 16.26
CA PHE A 95 -24.23 8.40 15.33
C PHE A 95 -22.78 8.58 15.79
N ASN A 96 -22.01 7.49 15.87
CA ASN A 96 -20.64 7.50 16.40
C ASN A 96 -19.54 7.03 15.42
N GLY A 97 -19.86 6.88 14.13
CA GLY A 97 -18.89 6.45 13.13
C GLY A 97 -17.79 7.49 12.84
N ASN A 98 -16.57 7.01 12.57
CA ASN A 98 -15.37 7.82 12.31
C ASN A 98 -15.22 8.27 10.83
N TYR A 99 -16.32 8.33 10.07
CA TYR A 99 -16.31 8.71 8.65
C TYR A 99 -16.82 10.14 8.44
N PRO A 100 -16.17 10.92 7.54
CA PRO A 100 -16.71 12.18 7.05
C PRO A 100 -18.15 12.07 6.49
N PRO A 101 -18.97 13.13 6.61
CA PRO A 101 -20.42 13.06 6.45
C PRO A 101 -20.89 12.62 5.06
N GLY A 102 -20.09 12.85 4.00
CA GLY A 102 -20.46 12.56 2.62
C GLY A 102 -20.82 11.10 2.35
N TYR A 103 -20.16 10.15 3.03
CA TYR A 103 -20.55 8.73 2.94
C TYR A 103 -21.57 8.32 4.03
N VAL A 104 -21.58 8.99 5.19
CA VAL A 104 -22.61 8.79 6.23
C VAL A 104 -24.01 9.07 5.68
N HIS A 105 -24.17 10.04 4.78
CA HIS A 105 -25.43 10.28 4.07
C HIS A 105 -25.91 9.09 3.23
N TRP A 106 -24.98 8.34 2.62
CA TRP A 106 -25.32 7.12 1.88
C TRP A 106 -25.68 5.96 2.81
N LEU A 107 -24.99 5.82 3.95
CA LEU A 107 -25.34 4.84 4.98
C LEU A 107 -26.71 5.14 5.60
N TRP A 108 -27.10 6.41 5.71
CA TRP A 108 -28.44 6.81 6.13
C TRP A 108 -29.51 6.45 5.10
N LEU A 109 -29.26 6.66 3.80
CA LEU A 109 -30.16 6.21 2.73
C LEU A 109 -30.30 4.69 2.73
N THR A 110 -29.18 3.97 2.89
CA THR A 110 -29.14 2.51 3.06
C THR A 110 -30.00 2.09 4.25
N ALA A 111 -29.89 2.77 5.39
CA ALA A 111 -30.71 2.49 6.57
C ALA A 111 -32.21 2.70 6.30
N LYS A 112 -32.60 3.72 5.52
CA LYS A 112 -33.99 3.91 5.10
C LYS A 112 -34.48 2.84 4.12
N MET A 113 -33.63 2.30 3.25
CA MET A 113 -33.98 1.12 2.44
C MET A 113 -34.25 -0.10 3.33
N TYR A 114 -33.41 -0.34 4.34
CA TYR A 114 -33.61 -1.43 5.31
C TYR A 114 -34.92 -1.28 6.08
N THR A 115 -35.22 -0.09 6.63
CA THR A 115 -36.50 0.17 7.33
C THR A 115 -37.71 0.01 6.41
N PHE A 116 -37.63 0.49 5.17
CA PHE A 116 -38.74 0.39 4.20
C PHE A 116 -39.02 -1.05 3.77
N LEU A 117 -37.97 -1.85 3.55
CA LEU A 117 -38.07 -3.27 3.18
C LEU A 117 -38.24 -4.22 4.38
N GLN A 118 -38.29 -3.69 5.60
CA GLN A 118 -38.39 -4.46 6.86
C GLN A 118 -37.25 -5.49 7.04
N MET A 119 -36.07 -5.21 6.50
CA MET A 119 -34.90 -6.09 6.53
C MET A 119 -34.15 -6.03 7.87
N PRO A 120 -33.65 -7.17 8.41
CA PRO A 120 -32.83 -7.18 9.62
C PRO A 120 -31.46 -6.55 9.38
N PHE A 121 -30.96 -5.73 10.31
CA PHE A 121 -29.64 -5.10 10.22
C PHE A 121 -28.49 -6.09 10.50
N GLU A 122 -28.15 -6.91 9.50
CA GLU A 122 -27.15 -7.97 9.58
C GLU A 122 -26.04 -7.83 8.50
N ILE A 123 -24.97 -8.62 8.60
CA ILE A 123 -23.99 -8.74 7.51
C ILE A 123 -24.58 -9.69 6.47
N SER A 124 -25.07 -9.14 5.36
CA SER A 124 -25.67 -9.90 4.26
C SER A 124 -25.17 -9.40 2.89
N PRO A 125 -25.35 -10.18 1.81
CA PRO A 125 -25.11 -9.69 0.45
C PRO A 125 -25.91 -8.42 0.12
N PHE A 126 -27.07 -8.19 0.76
CA PHE A 126 -27.86 -6.97 0.59
C PHE A 126 -27.23 -5.74 1.25
N LEU A 127 -26.59 -5.89 2.42
CA LEU A 127 -25.78 -4.81 3.04
C LEU A 127 -24.61 -4.44 2.13
N LYS A 128 -23.90 -5.45 1.63
CA LYS A 128 -22.75 -5.26 0.75
C LYS A 128 -23.17 -4.61 -0.57
N PHE A 129 -24.25 -5.09 -1.19
CA PHE A 129 -24.83 -4.51 -2.40
C PHE A 129 -25.19 -3.03 -2.22
N THR A 130 -25.99 -2.70 -1.20
CA THR A 130 -26.45 -1.32 -0.97
C THR A 130 -25.32 -0.37 -0.64
N THR A 131 -24.33 -0.77 0.17
CA THR A 131 -23.14 0.04 0.46
C THR A 131 -22.19 0.19 -0.75
N GLN A 132 -22.14 -0.78 -1.66
CA GLN A 132 -21.24 -0.75 -2.82
C GLN A 132 -21.81 -0.10 -4.09
N ILE A 133 -23.11 0.25 -4.14
CA ILE A 133 -23.69 1.01 -5.28
C ILE A 133 -22.89 2.28 -5.62
N PRO A 134 -22.49 3.15 -4.67
CA PRO A 134 -21.69 4.33 -4.98
C PRO A 134 -20.24 4.01 -5.40
N VAL A 135 -19.70 2.86 -4.97
CA VAL A 135 -18.38 2.37 -5.37
C VAL A 135 -18.39 1.99 -6.85
N LEU A 136 -19.42 1.23 -7.28
CA LEU A 136 -19.69 0.98 -8.68
C LEU A 136 -19.86 2.28 -9.47
N LEU A 137 -20.72 3.21 -9.03
CA LEU A 137 -20.95 4.48 -9.72
C LEU A 137 -19.67 5.34 -9.84
N ALA A 138 -18.83 5.38 -8.81
CA ALA A 138 -17.53 6.06 -8.84
C ALA A 138 -16.54 5.36 -9.79
N HIS A 139 -16.53 4.02 -9.84
CA HIS A 139 -15.71 3.27 -10.78
C HIS A 139 -16.16 3.50 -12.24
N LEU A 140 -17.47 3.53 -12.53
CA LEU A 140 -17.99 3.90 -13.85
C LEU A 140 -17.66 5.35 -14.23
N LEU A 141 -17.73 6.28 -13.28
CA LEU A 141 -17.31 7.67 -13.48
C LEU A 141 -15.80 7.78 -13.76
N LEU A 142 -14.96 6.99 -13.09
CA LEU A 142 -13.53 6.88 -13.39
C LEU A 142 -13.30 6.39 -14.82
N ILE A 143 -13.97 5.32 -15.25
CA ILE A 143 -13.89 4.79 -16.63
C ILE A 143 -14.33 5.86 -17.64
N ALA A 144 -15.39 6.62 -17.35
CA ALA A 144 -15.84 7.74 -18.18
C ALA A 144 -14.82 8.88 -18.26
N ILE A 145 -14.18 9.25 -17.14
CA ILE A 145 -13.09 10.25 -17.12
C ILE A 145 -11.91 9.78 -17.97
N ILE A 146 -11.44 8.54 -17.77
CA ILE A 146 -10.34 7.96 -18.54
C ILE A 146 -10.67 7.90 -20.04
N TYR A 147 -11.89 7.49 -20.40
CA TYR A 147 -12.36 7.48 -21.79
C TYR A 147 -12.31 8.88 -22.44
N GLN A 148 -12.78 9.92 -21.75
CA GLN A 148 -12.74 11.29 -22.29
C GLN A 148 -11.30 11.84 -22.43
N LEU A 149 -10.39 11.44 -21.54
CA LEU A 149 -8.96 11.74 -21.70
C LEU A 149 -8.36 11.01 -22.91
N LEU A 150 -8.68 9.72 -23.08
CA LEU A 150 -8.20 8.91 -24.21
C LEU A 150 -8.76 9.37 -25.55
N LYS A 151 -10.02 9.86 -25.62
CA LYS A 151 -10.57 10.52 -26.82
C LYS A 151 -9.71 11.68 -27.33
N ARG A 152 -8.92 12.32 -26.45
CA ARG A 152 -8.09 13.50 -26.77
C ARG A 152 -6.59 13.22 -26.83
N TYR A 153 -6.10 12.19 -26.13
CA TYR A 153 -4.66 11.95 -25.92
C TYR A 153 -4.18 10.54 -26.32
N ALA A 154 -5.06 9.65 -26.80
CA ALA A 154 -4.66 8.31 -27.22
C ALA A 154 -3.95 8.30 -28.59
N VAL A 155 -2.65 8.00 -28.60
CA VAL A 155 -1.82 7.97 -29.82
C VAL A 155 -1.95 6.67 -30.63
N SER A 156 -2.57 5.63 -30.06
CA SER A 156 -2.76 4.33 -30.74
C SER A 156 -3.92 3.54 -30.14
N ARG A 157 -4.46 2.58 -30.91
CA ARG A 157 -5.40 1.57 -30.42
C ARG A 157 -4.87 0.83 -29.18
N THR A 158 -3.59 0.42 -29.20
CA THR A 158 -2.96 -0.30 -28.09
C THR A 158 -2.94 0.54 -26.80
N HIS A 159 -2.60 1.83 -26.90
CA HIS A 159 -2.64 2.74 -25.74
C HIS A 159 -4.07 2.93 -25.21
N PHE A 160 -5.05 3.12 -26.10
CA PHE A 160 -6.47 3.20 -25.73
C PHE A 160 -6.94 1.94 -24.98
N HIS A 161 -6.74 0.75 -25.58
CA HIS A 161 -7.21 -0.51 -25.01
C HIS A 161 -6.51 -0.87 -23.70
N LEU A 162 -5.19 -0.65 -23.59
CA LEU A 162 -4.47 -0.90 -22.34
C LEU A 162 -4.94 0.02 -21.22
N ALA A 163 -5.10 1.33 -21.47
CA ALA A 163 -5.55 2.28 -20.45
C ALA A 163 -7.01 2.06 -20.05
N MET A 164 -7.90 1.72 -20.99
CA MET A 164 -9.29 1.33 -20.68
C MET A 164 -9.35 0.04 -19.87
N ALA A 165 -8.63 -1.02 -20.27
CA ALA A 165 -8.63 -2.31 -19.56
C ALA A 165 -8.01 -2.18 -18.15
N LEU A 166 -6.88 -1.47 -18.02
CA LEU A 166 -6.24 -1.19 -16.72
C LEU A 166 -7.10 -0.31 -15.80
N THR A 167 -8.13 0.33 -16.32
CA THR A 167 -9.11 1.08 -15.51
C THR A 167 -10.32 0.21 -15.19
N ALA A 168 -11.04 -0.28 -16.21
CA ALA A 168 -12.31 -0.98 -16.04
C ALA A 168 -12.17 -2.35 -15.35
N PHE A 169 -11.04 -3.03 -15.55
CA PHE A 169 -10.78 -4.38 -15.06
C PHE A 169 -9.59 -4.39 -14.08
N ASN A 170 -9.37 -3.28 -13.37
CA ASN A 170 -8.24 -3.16 -12.46
C ASN A 170 -8.41 -4.12 -11.26
N PRO A 171 -7.52 -5.10 -11.05
CA PRO A 171 -7.67 -6.07 -9.97
C PRO A 171 -7.64 -5.42 -8.58
N ALA A 172 -6.87 -4.33 -8.38
CA ALA A 172 -6.86 -3.64 -7.09
C ALA A 172 -8.17 -2.91 -6.79
N LEU A 173 -8.81 -2.27 -7.79
CA LEU A 173 -10.11 -1.61 -7.60
C LEU A 173 -11.25 -2.62 -7.38
N LEU A 174 -11.19 -3.77 -8.06
CA LEU A 174 -12.17 -4.84 -7.89
C LEU A 174 -12.00 -5.61 -6.56
N LEU A 175 -10.77 -5.74 -6.07
CA LEU A 175 -10.50 -6.33 -4.75
C LEU A 175 -10.90 -5.39 -3.60
N ASP A 176 -10.58 -4.09 -3.68
CA ASP A 176 -10.92 -3.09 -2.66
C ASP A 176 -12.43 -2.81 -2.58
N GLY A 177 -13.07 -2.59 -3.73
CA GLY A 177 -14.50 -2.33 -3.80
C GLY A 177 -15.35 -3.58 -3.62
N PRO A 178 -15.82 -4.22 -4.71
CA PRO A 178 -16.85 -5.25 -4.64
C PRO A 178 -16.44 -6.51 -3.87
N VAL A 179 -15.17 -6.94 -3.86
CA VAL A 179 -14.76 -8.11 -3.05
C VAL A 179 -14.68 -7.76 -1.57
N TRP A 180 -13.78 -6.86 -1.15
CA TRP A 180 -13.56 -6.54 0.27
C TRP A 180 -14.76 -5.82 0.90
N GLY A 181 -15.40 -4.89 0.18
CA GLY A 181 -16.47 -4.03 0.68
C GLY A 181 -15.99 -2.65 1.15
N GLN A 182 -14.86 -2.15 0.64
CA GLN A 182 -14.34 -0.80 0.92
C GLN A 182 -14.74 0.21 -0.15
N ILE A 183 -14.35 1.48 0.01
CA ILE A 183 -14.92 2.60 -0.74
C ILE A 183 -13.90 3.55 -1.37
N ASP A 184 -12.62 3.18 -1.43
CA ASP A 184 -11.52 4.14 -1.64
C ASP A 184 -11.51 4.80 -3.03
N VAL A 185 -12.22 4.23 -4.01
CA VAL A 185 -12.48 4.89 -5.31
C VAL A 185 -13.38 6.14 -5.18
N ILE A 186 -14.38 6.14 -4.31
CA ILE A 186 -15.35 7.25 -4.17
C ILE A 186 -14.69 8.59 -3.83
N PRO A 187 -13.83 8.72 -2.79
CA PRO A 187 -13.19 9.99 -2.48
C PRO A 187 -12.11 10.39 -3.49
N VAL A 188 -11.47 9.44 -4.17
CA VAL A 188 -10.35 9.76 -5.09
C VAL A 188 -10.83 10.30 -6.43
N VAL A 189 -11.97 9.86 -6.95
CA VAL A 189 -12.54 10.36 -8.22
C VAL A 189 -12.78 11.88 -8.23
N PRO A 190 -13.37 12.53 -7.21
CA PRO A 190 -13.49 13.99 -7.17
C PRO A 190 -12.13 14.70 -6.93
N ALA A 191 -11.14 14.09 -6.25
CA ALA A 191 -9.78 14.64 -6.20
C ALA A 191 -9.09 14.61 -7.58
N LEU A 192 -9.26 13.52 -8.34
CA LEU A 192 -8.80 13.41 -9.72
C LEU A 192 -9.48 14.47 -10.60
N ALA A 193 -10.81 14.60 -10.50
CA ALA A 193 -11.57 15.61 -11.21
C ALA A 193 -11.09 17.04 -10.88
N ALA A 194 -10.82 17.33 -9.60
CA ALA A 194 -10.27 18.62 -9.16
C ALA A 194 -8.93 18.97 -9.85
N ILE A 195 -7.99 18.01 -9.88
CA ILE A 195 -6.69 18.19 -10.53
C ILE A 195 -6.85 18.44 -12.04
N LEU A 196 -7.67 17.64 -12.73
CA LEU A 196 -7.93 17.77 -14.16
C LEU A 196 -8.61 19.11 -14.49
N ILE A 197 -9.67 19.46 -13.76
CA ILE A 197 -10.46 20.68 -13.97
C ILE A 197 -9.66 21.95 -13.65
N SER A 198 -8.68 21.90 -12.74
CA SER A 198 -7.78 23.04 -12.49
C SER A 198 -7.05 23.54 -13.75
N CYS A 199 -6.76 22.63 -14.69
CA CYS A 199 -6.09 22.93 -15.94
C CYS A 199 -7.04 23.49 -17.01
N HIS A 200 -8.36 23.41 -16.82
CA HIS A 200 -9.37 23.93 -17.74
C HIS A 200 -9.78 25.36 -17.38
N GLU A 201 -9.72 26.30 -18.33
CA GLU A 201 -9.90 27.74 -18.06
C GLU A 201 -11.30 28.09 -17.53
N ARG A 202 -12.36 27.67 -18.23
CA ARG A 202 -13.76 27.88 -17.81
C ARG A 202 -14.12 27.29 -16.44
N TRP A 203 -13.55 26.13 -16.08
CA TRP A 203 -14.07 25.31 -14.98
C TRP A 203 -13.19 25.29 -13.72
N ARG A 204 -11.93 25.78 -13.76
CA ARG A 204 -10.97 25.67 -12.65
C ARG A 204 -11.40 26.22 -11.29
N ILE A 205 -12.42 27.09 -11.23
CA ILE A 205 -13.01 27.54 -9.96
C ILE A 205 -13.54 26.36 -9.11
N TRP A 206 -14.04 25.31 -9.75
CA TRP A 206 -14.59 24.11 -9.11
C TRP A 206 -13.54 23.12 -8.57
N ALA A 207 -12.24 23.35 -8.82
CA ALA A 207 -11.18 22.45 -8.34
C ALA A 207 -11.15 22.36 -6.80
N PHE A 208 -11.33 23.47 -6.08
CA PHE A 208 -11.37 23.46 -4.62
C PHE A 208 -12.67 22.87 -4.05
N PRO A 209 -13.87 23.22 -4.56
CA PRO A 209 -15.11 22.55 -4.19
C PRO A 209 -15.06 21.03 -4.35
N LEU A 210 -14.57 20.51 -5.49
CA LEU A 210 -14.43 19.07 -5.72
C LEU A 210 -13.44 18.40 -4.75
N TYR A 211 -12.32 19.04 -4.45
CA TYR A 211 -11.37 18.54 -3.45
C TYR A 211 -11.91 18.63 -2.02
N CYS A 212 -12.77 19.61 -1.72
CA CYS A 212 -13.52 19.68 -0.46
C CYS A 212 -14.51 18.51 -0.35
N THR A 213 -15.28 18.21 -1.40
CA THR A 213 -16.14 17.00 -1.46
C THR A 213 -15.34 15.72 -1.24
N SER A 214 -14.13 15.61 -1.83
CA SER A 214 -13.22 14.48 -1.63
C SER A 214 -12.83 14.28 -0.16
N LEU A 215 -12.43 15.35 0.54
CA LEU A 215 -12.14 15.34 1.99
C LEU A 215 -13.39 15.04 2.85
N LEU A 216 -14.56 15.56 2.45
CA LEU A 216 -15.86 15.31 3.08
C LEU A 216 -16.39 13.89 2.87
N ILE A 217 -15.72 13.05 2.06
CA ILE A 217 -16.00 11.61 1.91
C ILE A 217 -14.97 10.78 2.68
N LYS A 218 -13.66 11.08 2.58
CA LYS A 218 -12.61 10.38 3.33
C LYS A 218 -11.40 11.29 3.59
N PHE A 219 -11.02 11.47 4.85
CA PHE A 219 -9.99 12.46 5.22
C PHE A 219 -8.59 12.16 4.65
N GLN A 220 -8.28 10.89 4.41
CA GLN A 220 -7.07 10.37 3.72
C GLN A 220 -6.67 11.13 2.44
N MET A 221 -7.63 11.78 1.78
CA MET A 221 -7.40 12.63 0.60
C MET A 221 -6.53 13.87 0.89
N ILE A 222 -6.29 14.20 2.17
CA ILE A 222 -5.31 15.21 2.61
C ILE A 222 -3.90 14.94 2.06
N SER A 223 -3.58 13.69 1.70
CA SER A 223 -2.39 13.30 0.95
C SER A 223 -2.19 14.11 -0.36
N PHE A 224 -3.26 14.61 -0.99
CA PHE A 224 -3.17 15.46 -2.19
C PHE A 224 -3.08 16.97 -1.90
N SER A 225 -3.16 17.40 -0.63
CA SER A 225 -3.09 18.83 -0.25
C SER A 225 -1.85 19.58 -0.78
N PRO A 226 -0.64 18.99 -0.93
CA PRO A 226 0.50 19.70 -1.52
C PRO A 226 0.28 20.01 -3.01
N VAL A 227 -0.37 19.08 -3.74
CA VAL A 227 -0.73 19.27 -5.16
C VAL A 227 -1.81 20.33 -5.30
N MET A 228 -2.77 20.36 -4.37
CA MET A 228 -3.78 21.42 -4.34
C MET A 228 -3.18 22.78 -3.98
N GLY A 229 -2.14 22.85 -3.15
CA GLY A 229 -1.33 24.06 -2.97
C GLY A 229 -0.65 24.53 -4.26
N ILE A 230 -0.06 23.61 -5.04
CA ILE A 230 0.52 23.93 -6.36
C ILE A 230 -0.56 24.43 -7.33
N VAL A 231 -1.74 23.79 -7.35
CA VAL A 231 -2.91 24.24 -8.12
C VAL A 231 -3.33 25.65 -7.70
N PHE A 232 -3.44 25.93 -6.40
CA PHE A 232 -3.78 27.26 -5.90
C PHE A 232 -2.81 28.32 -6.44
N LEU A 233 -1.50 28.11 -6.28
CA LEU A 233 -0.48 29.07 -6.69
C LEU A 233 -0.46 29.34 -8.20
N ARG A 234 -0.88 28.39 -9.06
CA ARG A 234 -1.00 28.62 -10.50
C ARG A 234 -2.02 29.70 -10.86
N HIS A 235 -3.16 29.74 -10.17
CA HIS A 235 -4.28 30.65 -10.50
C HIS A 235 -4.99 31.19 -9.24
N TRP A 236 -4.21 31.74 -8.30
CA TRP A 236 -4.65 32.02 -6.92
C TRP A 236 -5.93 32.86 -6.83
N LYS A 237 -6.10 33.89 -7.68
CA LYS A 237 -7.31 34.73 -7.70
C LYS A 237 -8.59 33.95 -8.01
N THR A 238 -8.51 32.90 -8.82
CA THR A 238 -9.65 32.03 -9.17
C THR A 238 -9.84 30.95 -8.10
N HIS A 239 -8.75 30.37 -7.61
CA HIS A 239 -8.80 29.31 -6.60
C HIS A 239 -9.16 29.82 -5.20
N LEU A 240 -8.90 31.10 -4.87
CA LEU A 240 -9.41 31.76 -3.66
C LEU A 240 -10.94 31.80 -3.68
N LYS A 241 -11.57 32.16 -4.80
CA LYS A 241 -13.04 32.11 -4.95
C LYS A 241 -13.57 30.67 -4.80
N GLY A 242 -12.89 29.69 -5.37
CA GLY A 242 -13.20 28.26 -5.17
C GLY A 242 -13.06 27.81 -3.71
N GLY A 243 -12.03 28.27 -3.00
CA GLY A 243 -11.83 28.00 -1.58
C GLY A 243 -12.95 28.59 -0.72
N LEU A 244 -13.34 29.85 -0.96
CA LEU A 244 -14.46 30.49 -0.28
C LEU A 244 -15.80 29.76 -0.55
N LEU A 245 -16.05 29.31 -1.78
CA LEU A 245 -17.20 28.45 -2.11
C LEU A 245 -17.16 27.11 -1.35
N SER A 246 -15.97 26.58 -1.06
CA SER A 246 -15.81 25.33 -0.31
C SER A 246 -16.18 25.47 1.16
N LEU A 247 -16.06 26.66 1.75
CA LEU A 247 -16.48 26.93 3.13
C LEU A 247 -18.00 26.79 3.35
N LEU A 248 -18.80 26.87 2.28
CA LEU A 248 -20.25 26.62 2.33
C LEU A 248 -20.59 25.12 2.33
N LEU A 249 -19.72 24.28 1.72
CA LEU A 249 -19.95 22.83 1.61
C LEU A 249 -19.79 22.10 2.95
N ILE A 250 -18.87 22.56 3.80
CA ILE A 250 -18.58 21.94 5.10
C ILE A 250 -19.80 21.98 6.04
N PRO A 251 -20.39 23.15 6.40
CA PRO A 251 -21.57 23.18 7.27
C PRO A 251 -22.80 22.56 6.61
N LEU A 252 -22.91 22.60 5.28
CA LEU A 252 -24.00 21.95 4.54
C LEU A 252 -23.94 20.42 4.65
N ALA A 253 -22.76 19.81 4.53
CA ALA A 253 -22.58 18.37 4.72
C ALA A 253 -22.76 17.96 6.20
N PHE A 254 -22.33 18.79 7.14
CA PHE A 254 -22.57 18.55 8.56
C PHE A 254 -24.00 18.88 9.03
N LEU A 255 -24.86 19.47 8.19
CA LEU A 255 -26.17 20.00 8.59
C LEU A 255 -27.06 18.99 9.34
N PRO A 256 -27.21 17.70 8.93
CA PRO A 256 -28.03 16.74 9.68
C PRO A 256 -27.51 16.44 11.09
N ALA A 257 -26.18 16.46 11.28
CA ALA A 257 -25.55 16.27 12.58
C ALA A 257 -25.60 17.55 13.42
N LEU A 258 -25.46 18.73 12.81
CA LEU A 258 -25.61 20.02 13.48
C LEU A 258 -27.04 20.23 14.02
N VAL A 259 -28.06 19.93 13.20
CA VAL A 259 -29.49 20.02 13.59
C VAL A 259 -29.84 19.05 14.73
N THR A 260 -29.11 17.93 14.85
CA THR A 260 -29.30 16.95 15.94
C THR A 260 -28.32 17.13 17.11
N GLY A 261 -27.57 18.24 17.16
CA GLY A 261 -26.60 18.55 18.22
C GLY A 261 -25.29 17.77 18.19
N ASN A 262 -25.20 16.68 17.40
CA ASN A 262 -24.05 15.79 17.30
C ASN A 262 -22.92 16.32 16.36
N GLY A 263 -23.10 17.49 15.74
CA GLY A 263 -22.22 18.00 14.67
C GLY A 263 -20.75 18.18 15.06
N ILE A 264 -20.45 18.65 16.28
CA ILE A 264 -19.07 18.79 16.77
C ILE A 264 -18.43 17.40 16.96
N ARG A 265 -19.14 16.49 17.64
CA ARG A 265 -18.67 15.13 17.91
C ARG A 265 -18.42 14.33 16.62
N ALA A 266 -19.30 14.48 15.62
CA ALA A 266 -19.12 13.89 14.30
C ALA A 266 -17.88 14.44 13.57
N PHE A 267 -17.53 15.73 13.76
CA PHE A 267 -16.30 16.32 13.22
C PHE A 267 -15.04 15.79 13.95
N GLU A 268 -15.07 15.71 15.29
CA GLU A 268 -13.98 15.14 16.10
C GLU A 268 -13.66 13.70 15.67
N LEU A 269 -14.69 12.84 15.59
CA LEU A 269 -14.59 11.45 15.17
C LEU A 269 -13.97 11.30 13.77
N ALA A 270 -14.42 12.13 12.81
CA ALA A 270 -14.03 12.02 11.40
C ALA A 270 -12.67 12.65 11.05
N TYR A 271 -12.15 13.59 11.86
CA TYR A 271 -10.96 14.38 11.51
C TYR A 271 -9.87 14.47 12.59
N ILE A 272 -10.20 14.24 13.87
CA ILE A 272 -9.27 14.41 15.00
C ILE A 272 -8.93 13.06 15.63
N GLU A 273 -9.93 12.28 16.03
CA GLU A 273 -9.73 11.01 16.71
C GLU A 273 -9.19 9.92 15.78
N VAL A 274 -9.61 9.92 14.51
CA VAL A 274 -9.13 8.99 13.48
C VAL A 274 -7.60 8.99 13.31
N LEU A 275 -6.94 10.11 13.61
CA LEU A 275 -5.47 10.24 13.57
C LEU A 275 -4.76 9.47 14.69
N ASN A 276 -5.48 9.11 15.76
CA ASN A 276 -4.92 8.48 16.97
C ASN A 276 -5.39 7.03 17.16
N GLN A 277 -6.33 6.53 16.33
CA GLN A 277 -6.91 5.18 16.46
C GLN A 277 -5.90 4.03 16.24
N TYR A 278 -4.79 4.28 15.54
CA TYR A 278 -3.84 3.24 15.13
C TYR A 278 -2.40 3.52 15.61
N GLY A 279 -2.11 3.25 16.88
CA GLY A 279 -0.75 3.32 17.47
C GLY A 279 0.20 2.20 17.01
N ARG A 280 0.21 1.89 15.70
CA ARG A 280 0.98 0.81 15.08
C ARG A 280 1.65 1.30 13.79
N THR A 281 2.81 0.76 13.44
CA THR A 281 3.58 1.20 12.26
C THR A 281 2.85 0.90 10.95
N THR A 282 2.36 -0.32 10.78
CA THR A 282 1.44 -0.70 9.71
C THR A 282 0.51 -1.81 10.14
N MET A 283 -0.65 -1.90 9.49
CA MET A 283 -1.59 -3.02 9.56
C MET A 283 -1.67 -3.62 8.15
N GLY A 284 -1.07 -4.81 7.96
CA GLY A 284 -1.12 -5.62 6.74
C GLY A 284 -0.42 -5.05 5.49
N ALA A 285 0.00 -3.79 5.50
CA ALA A 285 0.42 -3.09 4.29
C ALA A 285 1.92 -3.28 3.98
N ALA A 286 2.24 -3.76 2.78
CA ALA A 286 3.62 -3.92 2.35
C ALA A 286 4.27 -2.57 1.96
N ASN A 287 4.70 -1.83 2.99
CA ASN A 287 5.51 -0.62 2.90
C ASN A 287 6.81 -0.77 3.73
N ILE A 288 7.51 0.33 4.03
CA ILE A 288 8.80 0.29 4.72
C ILE A 288 8.73 -0.31 6.13
N TRP A 289 7.57 -0.28 6.80
CA TRP A 289 7.42 -0.72 8.19
C TRP A 289 7.52 -2.23 8.36
N ILE A 290 7.07 -3.01 7.37
CA ILE A 290 7.35 -4.44 7.28
C ILE A 290 8.86 -4.72 7.31
N LEU A 291 9.66 -3.88 6.65
CA LEU A 291 11.12 -4.05 6.55
C LEU A 291 11.86 -3.60 7.81
N LEU A 292 11.38 -2.54 8.47
CA LEU A 292 12.03 -1.93 9.64
C LEU A 292 11.52 -2.47 10.98
N THR A 293 10.26 -2.92 11.05
CA THR A 293 9.56 -3.20 12.32
C THR A 293 8.68 -4.45 12.29
N GLY A 294 8.44 -5.07 11.14
CA GLY A 294 7.40 -6.09 10.99
C GLY A 294 5.97 -5.51 10.90
N ASN A 295 4.97 -6.37 10.97
CA ASN A 295 3.55 -6.00 10.91
C ASN A 295 2.97 -5.77 12.31
N ALA A 296 2.03 -4.81 12.45
CA ALA A 296 1.32 -4.50 13.69
C ALA A 296 2.22 -4.17 14.91
N THR A 297 3.46 -3.73 14.69
CA THR A 297 4.41 -3.32 15.74
C THR A 297 4.06 -1.91 16.26
N PRO A 298 4.25 -1.58 17.55
CA PRO A 298 3.96 -0.23 18.08
C PRO A 298 4.77 0.85 17.36
N ASP A 299 4.12 1.97 16.99
CA ASP A 299 4.82 3.08 16.32
C ASP A 299 5.67 3.95 17.26
N THR A 300 5.62 3.65 18.57
CA THR A 300 6.53 4.18 19.59
C THR A 300 7.90 3.48 19.62
N LEU A 301 8.09 2.37 18.88
CA LEU A 301 9.36 1.64 18.83
C LEU A 301 10.50 2.55 18.34
N VAL A 302 11.59 2.61 19.10
CA VAL A 302 12.83 3.31 18.73
C VAL A 302 13.62 2.44 17.75
N LEU A 303 14.03 3.03 16.63
CA LEU A 303 14.68 2.34 15.51
C LEU A 303 16.21 2.30 15.65
N PHE A 304 16.83 1.48 14.79
CA PHE A 304 18.27 1.46 14.54
C PHE A 304 19.19 1.19 15.76
N GLY A 305 18.66 0.55 16.81
CA GLY A 305 19.43 0.19 18.01
C GLY A 305 19.78 1.36 18.92
N ILE A 306 19.13 2.52 18.74
CA ILE A 306 19.32 3.69 19.61
C ILE A 306 18.69 3.41 20.98
N SER A 307 19.46 3.58 22.06
CA SER A 307 18.97 3.40 23.44
C SER A 307 17.74 4.30 23.71
N PRO A 308 16.66 3.79 24.32
CA PRO A 308 15.46 4.58 24.64
C PRO A 308 15.74 5.84 25.48
N ASP A 309 16.76 5.80 26.34
CA ASP A 309 17.16 6.92 27.21
C ASP A 309 18.03 7.97 26.49
N SER A 310 18.35 7.74 25.21
CA SER A 310 19.13 8.69 24.40
C SER A 310 18.33 9.95 24.09
N PHE A 311 18.98 11.11 24.17
CA PHE A 311 18.47 12.40 23.67
C PHE A 311 17.91 12.31 22.23
N TRP A 312 18.48 11.43 21.39
CA TRP A 312 18.04 11.22 20.01
C TRP A 312 16.85 10.27 19.86
N ALA A 313 16.58 9.39 20.83
CA ALA A 313 15.56 8.35 20.75
C ALA A 313 14.17 8.87 20.33
N PRO A 314 13.67 10.04 20.80
CA PRO A 314 12.39 10.56 20.36
C PRO A 314 12.31 10.80 18.86
N LEU A 315 13.38 11.26 18.19
CA LEU A 315 13.38 11.48 16.74
C LEU A 315 13.35 10.16 15.94
N PHE A 316 13.92 9.10 16.52
CA PHE A 316 14.02 7.77 15.91
C PHE A 316 12.92 6.79 16.36
N THR A 317 11.91 7.26 17.11
CA THR A 317 10.63 6.53 17.18
C THR A 317 10.05 6.38 15.78
N ALA A 318 9.51 5.20 15.45
CA ALA A 318 8.95 4.93 14.12
C ALA A 318 7.92 5.99 13.68
N ARG A 319 7.06 6.45 14.61
CA ARG A 319 6.14 7.58 14.41
C ARG A 319 6.85 8.82 13.86
N ARG A 320 7.83 9.35 14.59
CA ARG A 320 8.48 10.62 14.25
C ARG A 320 9.44 10.47 13.08
N PHE A 321 10.20 9.38 13.00
CA PHE A 321 11.06 9.09 11.85
C PHE A 321 10.25 9.06 10.54
N GLY A 322 9.13 8.35 10.52
CA GLY A 322 8.22 8.29 9.37
C GLY A 322 7.63 9.65 8.99
N MET A 323 7.11 10.39 9.97
CA MET A 323 6.61 11.75 9.76
C MET A 323 7.68 12.69 9.20
N ILE A 324 8.93 12.58 9.63
CA ILE A 324 10.06 13.37 9.12
C ILE A 324 10.37 12.99 7.66
N CYS A 325 10.48 11.70 7.34
CA CYS A 325 10.71 11.23 5.97
C CYS A 325 9.59 11.68 5.01
N PHE A 326 8.33 11.59 5.44
CA PHE A 326 7.19 12.08 4.69
C PHE A 326 7.24 13.61 4.51
N ALA A 327 7.45 14.37 5.58
CA ALA A 327 7.50 15.83 5.54
C ALA A 327 8.60 16.35 4.61
N ILE A 328 9.83 15.81 4.71
CA ILE A 328 10.96 16.16 3.83
C ILE A 328 10.59 15.89 2.36
N THR A 329 9.98 14.73 2.08
CA THR A 329 9.56 14.35 0.72
C THR A 329 8.52 15.34 0.17
N ILE A 330 7.45 15.60 0.93
CA ILE A 330 6.36 16.50 0.53
C ILE A 330 6.83 17.93 0.35
N ILE A 331 7.63 18.46 1.28
CA ILE A 331 8.20 19.81 1.19
C ILE A 331 9.11 19.91 -0.04
N SER A 332 9.93 18.90 -0.33
CA SER A 332 10.80 18.88 -1.51
C SER A 332 10.00 18.89 -2.82
N LEU A 333 8.93 18.10 -2.92
CA LEU A 333 8.04 18.07 -4.08
C LEU A 333 7.33 19.42 -4.28
N PHE A 334 6.84 20.03 -3.20
CA PHE A 334 6.17 21.33 -3.21
C PHE A 334 7.13 22.46 -3.59
N LEU A 335 8.29 22.56 -2.94
CA LEU A 335 9.31 23.59 -3.25
C LEU A 335 9.84 23.46 -4.68
N HIS A 336 10.04 22.24 -5.20
CA HIS A 336 10.40 22.04 -6.60
C HIS A 336 9.30 22.54 -7.55
N ALA A 337 8.03 22.31 -7.24
CA ALA A 337 6.93 22.85 -8.04
C ALA A 337 6.83 24.38 -7.96
N VAL A 338 7.02 24.97 -6.77
CA VAL A 338 7.09 26.44 -6.58
C VAL A 338 8.26 27.05 -7.36
N TYR A 339 9.43 26.42 -7.34
CA TYR A 339 10.58 26.81 -8.17
C TYR A 339 10.25 26.80 -9.67
N LEU A 340 9.56 25.75 -10.16
CA LEU A 340 9.12 25.68 -11.55
C LEU A 340 8.10 26.78 -11.89
N LEU A 341 7.21 27.15 -10.97
CA LEU A 341 6.26 28.25 -11.15
C LEU A 341 6.99 29.61 -11.20
N ALA A 342 7.82 29.90 -10.20
CA ALA A 342 8.57 31.16 -10.08
C ALA A 342 9.53 31.39 -11.26
N THR A 343 10.15 30.33 -11.78
CA THR A 343 11.04 30.41 -12.95
C THR A 343 10.32 30.28 -14.30
N GLY A 344 8.99 30.21 -14.32
CA GLY A 344 8.20 30.06 -15.55
C GLY A 344 8.37 28.71 -16.28
N LYS A 345 9.08 27.76 -15.66
CA LYS A 345 9.39 26.41 -16.19
C LYS A 345 8.26 25.39 -15.97
N PHE A 346 7.23 25.74 -15.21
CA PHE A 346 6.03 24.91 -15.05
C PHE A 346 5.24 24.87 -16.38
N PRO A 347 4.76 23.70 -16.84
CA PRO A 347 4.03 23.62 -18.11
C PRO A 347 2.80 24.54 -18.18
N LYS A 348 2.72 25.33 -19.25
CA LYS A 348 1.56 26.18 -19.57
C LYS A 348 0.46 25.41 -20.30
N GLU A 349 0.87 24.50 -21.17
CA GLU A 349 0.03 23.65 -22.02
C GLU A 349 -0.77 22.62 -21.19
N THR A 350 -2.05 22.43 -21.50
CA THR A 350 -3.02 21.72 -20.65
C THR A 350 -2.63 20.25 -20.39
N GLN A 351 -2.17 19.53 -21.41
CA GLN A 351 -1.80 18.11 -21.29
C GLN A 351 -0.56 17.96 -20.39
N ALA A 352 0.50 18.70 -20.70
CA ALA A 352 1.73 18.68 -19.92
C ALA A 352 1.55 19.18 -18.47
N ALA A 353 0.65 20.14 -18.24
CA ALA A 353 0.31 20.61 -16.89
C ALA A 353 -0.45 19.54 -16.08
N ALA A 354 -1.48 18.92 -16.67
CA ALA A 354 -2.24 17.86 -16.03
C ALA A 354 -1.36 16.63 -15.75
N SER A 355 -0.57 16.19 -16.72
CA SER A 355 0.43 15.12 -16.57
C SER A 355 1.39 15.38 -15.41
N ARG A 356 1.92 16.61 -15.30
CA ARG A 356 2.82 17.01 -14.19
C ARG A 356 2.11 17.00 -12.83
N LEU A 357 0.89 17.53 -12.73
CA LEU A 357 0.14 17.57 -11.46
C LEU A 357 -0.28 16.18 -11.00
N LEU A 358 -0.72 15.30 -11.91
CA LEU A 358 -1.01 13.90 -11.60
C LEU A 358 0.24 13.16 -11.14
N PHE A 359 1.40 13.39 -11.77
CA PHE A 359 2.65 12.76 -11.33
C PHE A 359 3.07 13.21 -9.92
N TYR A 360 2.87 14.48 -9.56
CA TYR A 360 2.99 14.93 -8.17
C TYR A 360 1.95 14.27 -7.24
N ALA A 361 0.71 14.05 -7.67
CA ALA A 361 -0.31 13.38 -6.86
C ALA A 361 0.05 11.92 -6.57
N ILE A 362 0.57 11.19 -7.56
CA ILE A 362 1.13 9.85 -7.37
C ILE A 362 2.33 9.90 -6.41
N ALA A 363 3.24 10.87 -6.55
CA ALA A 363 4.38 11.03 -5.65
C ALA A 363 3.93 11.27 -4.19
N CYS A 364 2.95 12.14 -3.95
CA CYS A 364 2.44 12.41 -2.61
C CYS A 364 1.69 11.20 -2.02
N ALA A 365 0.84 10.51 -2.79
CA ALA A 365 0.09 9.34 -2.31
C ALA A 365 1.00 8.13 -2.06
N THR A 366 2.01 7.89 -2.91
CA THR A 366 3.02 6.83 -2.67
C THR A 366 3.90 7.16 -1.47
N ALA A 367 4.32 8.42 -1.29
CA ALA A 367 5.07 8.85 -0.11
C ALA A 367 4.26 8.73 1.19
N PHE A 368 2.95 9.05 1.15
CA PHE A 368 2.02 8.88 2.27
C PHE A 368 1.97 7.41 2.69
N PHE A 369 1.69 6.51 1.76
CA PHE A 369 1.65 5.05 2.00
C PHE A 369 3.01 4.46 2.44
N THR A 370 4.12 5.00 1.92
CA THR A 370 5.46 4.43 2.14
C THR A 370 6.11 4.89 3.44
N PHE A 371 5.94 6.16 3.82
CA PHE A 371 6.72 6.78 4.90
C PHE A 371 5.91 7.14 6.15
N LEU A 372 4.58 7.31 6.10
CA LEU A 372 3.82 7.50 7.34
C LEU A 372 3.59 6.14 8.02
N PRO A 373 3.57 6.06 9.36
CA PRO A 373 3.02 4.93 10.09
C PRO A 373 1.48 4.98 10.10
N ALA A 374 0.82 4.08 10.85
CA ALA A 374 -0.64 3.92 10.85
C ALA A 374 -1.25 3.58 9.48
N MET A 375 -0.46 2.95 8.59
CA MET A 375 -0.88 2.64 7.22
C MET A 375 -1.58 1.28 7.08
N HIS A 376 -2.73 1.31 6.41
CA HIS A 376 -3.48 0.14 5.95
C HIS A 376 -3.19 -0.21 4.49
N GLU A 377 -3.46 -1.47 4.16
CA GLU A 377 -3.18 -2.17 2.91
C GLU A 377 -3.69 -1.43 1.67
N ARG A 378 -4.94 -0.94 1.78
CA ARG A 378 -5.67 -0.22 0.75
C ARG A 378 -5.28 1.26 0.59
N TYR A 379 -4.48 1.83 1.49
CA TYR A 379 -4.14 3.27 1.44
C TYR A 379 -3.27 3.66 0.23
N ILE A 380 -2.82 2.70 -0.59
CA ILE A 380 -2.16 2.92 -1.88
C ILE A 380 -3.13 3.11 -3.08
N ILE A 381 -4.41 2.73 -2.96
CA ILE A 381 -5.45 2.90 -4.00
C ILE A 381 -5.51 4.33 -4.61
N PRO A 382 -5.36 5.42 -3.83
CA PRO A 382 -5.32 6.77 -4.38
C PRO A 382 -4.17 7.00 -5.39
N ALA A 383 -3.02 6.35 -5.20
CA ALA A 383 -1.91 6.41 -6.15
C ALA A 383 -2.22 5.61 -7.43
N VAL A 384 -2.90 4.46 -7.31
CA VAL A 384 -3.35 3.64 -8.45
C VAL A 384 -4.23 4.49 -9.37
N ILE A 385 -5.31 5.08 -8.84
CA ILE A 385 -6.28 5.85 -9.63
C ILE A 385 -5.63 7.07 -10.32
N MET A 386 -4.77 7.81 -9.61
CA MET A 386 -4.01 8.93 -10.21
C MET A 386 -3.06 8.46 -11.32
N SER A 387 -2.49 7.27 -11.20
CA SER A 387 -1.59 6.68 -12.21
C SER A 387 -2.31 6.21 -13.49
N LEU A 388 -3.57 5.78 -13.39
CA LEU A 388 -4.40 5.46 -14.55
C LEU A 388 -4.67 6.72 -15.39
N ALA A 389 -5.06 7.82 -14.75
CA ALA A 389 -5.25 9.12 -15.42
C ALA A 389 -3.95 9.68 -16.00
N TYR A 390 -2.83 9.56 -15.26
CA TYR A 390 -1.52 9.94 -15.76
C TYR A 390 -1.14 9.17 -17.04
N CYS A 391 -1.40 7.86 -17.09
CA CYS A 391 -1.16 7.02 -18.27
C CYS A 391 -2.07 7.36 -19.45
N ALA A 392 -3.35 7.69 -19.21
CA ALA A 392 -4.27 8.13 -20.25
C ALA A 392 -3.82 9.43 -20.93
N ILE A 393 -3.24 10.35 -20.17
CA ILE A 393 -2.72 11.65 -20.63
C ILE A 393 -1.27 11.56 -21.16
N THR A 394 -0.51 10.55 -20.72
CA THR A 394 0.94 10.43 -20.97
C THR A 394 1.27 9.07 -21.63
N PRO A 395 1.11 8.95 -22.96
CA PRO A 395 1.39 7.71 -23.70
C PRO A 395 2.75 7.10 -23.39
N GLY A 396 2.82 5.76 -23.40
CA GLY A 396 4.05 4.99 -23.16
C GLY A 396 4.49 4.88 -21.69
N ARG A 397 3.92 5.64 -20.75
CA ARG A 397 4.31 5.62 -19.33
C ARG A 397 3.55 4.57 -18.49
N LEU A 398 3.47 3.34 -19.00
CA LEU A 398 2.71 2.22 -18.40
C LEU A 398 3.36 1.60 -17.14
N LEU A 399 4.66 1.78 -16.91
CA LEU A 399 5.37 1.12 -15.81
C LEU A 399 4.79 1.46 -14.42
N VAL A 400 4.45 2.74 -14.19
CA VAL A 400 3.93 3.22 -12.89
C VAL A 400 2.54 2.65 -12.56
N PRO A 401 1.51 2.76 -13.42
CA PRO A 401 0.21 2.15 -13.11
C PRO A 401 0.27 0.62 -13.01
N LEU A 402 1.12 -0.06 -13.79
CA LEU A 402 1.31 -1.51 -13.66
C LEU A 402 1.92 -1.88 -12.31
N ALA A 403 3.01 -1.22 -11.89
CA ALA A 403 3.65 -1.46 -10.60
C ALA A 403 2.69 -1.17 -9.43
N LEU A 404 2.01 -0.03 -9.43
CA LEU A 404 1.07 0.34 -8.37
C LEU A 404 -0.16 -0.57 -8.32
N THR A 405 -0.70 -0.97 -9.48
CA THR A 405 -1.79 -1.96 -9.55
C THR A 405 -1.33 -3.29 -8.98
N PHE A 406 -0.13 -3.77 -9.33
CA PHE A 406 0.44 -5.01 -8.82
C PHE A 406 0.64 -4.96 -7.29
N ILE A 407 1.31 -3.93 -6.77
CA ILE A 407 1.55 -3.74 -5.33
C ILE A 407 0.22 -3.70 -4.57
N SER A 408 -0.74 -2.90 -5.04
CA SER A 408 -2.06 -2.78 -4.40
C SER A 408 -2.86 -4.08 -4.47
N THR A 409 -2.82 -4.79 -5.59
CA THR A 409 -3.46 -6.11 -5.75
C THR A 409 -2.90 -7.09 -4.73
N PHE A 410 -1.57 -7.22 -4.64
CA PHE A 410 -0.95 -8.12 -3.69
C PHE A 410 -1.27 -7.73 -2.25
N ASN A 411 -1.16 -6.46 -1.87
CA ASN A 411 -1.56 -5.97 -0.53
C ASN A 411 -2.97 -6.41 -0.13
N LEU A 412 -3.95 -6.29 -1.04
CA LEU A 412 -5.33 -6.69 -0.78
C LEU A 412 -5.50 -8.22 -0.70
N LEU A 413 -4.74 -8.98 -1.50
CA LEU A 413 -4.79 -10.45 -1.45
C LEU A 413 -4.20 -11.05 -0.16
N MET A 414 -3.23 -10.38 0.49
CA MET A 414 -2.59 -10.93 1.70
C MET A 414 -3.52 -10.92 2.91
N THR A 415 -4.51 -10.01 2.94
CA THR A 415 -5.54 -9.93 3.99
C THR A 415 -6.84 -10.64 3.61
N LEU A 416 -7.12 -10.83 2.32
CA LEU A 416 -8.23 -11.68 1.81
C LEU A 416 -7.87 -13.19 1.86
N GLY A 417 -7.16 -13.61 2.90
CA GLY A 417 -6.92 -15.02 3.24
C GLY A 417 -5.82 -15.76 2.46
N ILE A 418 -5.22 -15.17 1.42
CA ILE A 418 -4.12 -15.84 0.69
C ILE A 418 -2.84 -15.75 1.53
N LYS A 419 -2.45 -16.86 2.19
CA LYS A 419 -1.27 -16.94 3.08
C LYS A 419 0.02 -16.51 2.36
N THR A 420 0.41 -15.24 2.56
CA THR A 420 1.48 -14.56 1.81
C THR A 420 2.34 -13.65 2.67
N SER A 421 2.43 -13.84 3.99
CA SER A 421 3.33 -13.07 4.88
C SER A 421 4.83 -13.17 4.51
N HIS A 422 5.22 -14.18 3.73
CA HIS A 422 6.53 -14.29 3.09
C HIS A 422 6.73 -13.32 1.90
N MET A 423 5.64 -12.88 1.26
CA MET A 423 5.65 -11.87 0.18
C MET A 423 5.71 -10.45 0.71
N TRP A 424 5.23 -10.17 1.94
CA TRP A 424 5.26 -8.82 2.53
C TRP A 424 6.62 -8.11 2.32
N PRO A 425 7.80 -8.67 2.67
CA PRO A 425 9.08 -8.00 2.43
C PRO A 425 9.37 -7.74 0.94
N VAL A 426 8.96 -8.64 0.04
CA VAL A 426 9.19 -8.50 -1.42
C VAL A 426 8.35 -7.36 -1.99
N ILE A 427 7.07 -7.31 -1.64
CA ILE A 427 6.15 -6.24 -2.06
C ILE A 427 6.54 -4.90 -1.40
N SER A 428 7.04 -4.91 -0.16
CA SER A 428 7.57 -3.73 0.52
C SER A 428 8.82 -3.15 -0.16
N TRP A 429 9.78 -3.99 -0.56
CA TRP A 429 10.93 -3.54 -1.34
C TRP A 429 10.51 -2.97 -2.71
N LEU A 430 9.55 -3.63 -3.38
CA LEU A 430 8.98 -3.14 -4.63
C LEU A 430 8.25 -1.81 -4.46
N MET A 431 7.51 -1.62 -3.37
CA MET A 431 6.84 -0.36 -3.02
C MET A 431 7.86 0.75 -2.76
N LEU A 432 8.87 0.49 -1.93
CA LEU A 432 9.92 1.47 -1.62
C LEU A 432 10.68 1.88 -2.90
N ALA A 433 11.09 0.92 -3.73
CA ALA A 433 11.74 1.19 -5.01
C ALA A 433 10.84 1.99 -5.96
N THR A 434 9.54 1.67 -6.02
CA THR A 434 8.55 2.39 -6.84
C THR A 434 8.36 3.83 -6.35
N CYS A 435 8.22 4.04 -5.03
CA CYS A 435 8.10 5.37 -4.44
C CYS A 435 9.35 6.23 -4.69
N LEU A 436 10.54 5.68 -4.43
CA LEU A 436 11.81 6.36 -4.68
C LEU A 436 11.98 6.71 -6.16
N TYR A 437 11.68 5.80 -7.09
CA TYR A 437 11.70 6.07 -8.53
C TYR A 437 10.78 7.24 -8.91
N ILE A 438 9.56 7.29 -8.37
CA ILE A 438 8.58 8.36 -8.65
C ILE A 438 9.07 9.70 -8.09
N ILE A 439 9.61 9.73 -6.86
CA ILE A 439 10.17 10.94 -6.24
C ILE A 439 11.38 11.45 -7.04
N LEU A 440 12.27 10.55 -7.47
CA LEU A 440 13.46 10.88 -8.27
C LEU A 440 13.09 11.37 -9.69
N GLU A 441 12.13 10.72 -10.38
CA GLU A 441 11.62 11.20 -11.68
C GLU A 441 10.93 12.58 -11.55
N CYS A 442 10.36 12.88 -10.37
CA CYS A 442 9.83 14.20 -10.04
C CYS A 442 10.92 15.26 -9.88
N LEU A 443 11.93 15.00 -9.03
CA LEU A 443 12.89 16.00 -8.53
C LEU A 443 14.17 16.14 -9.36
N LEU A 444 14.63 15.08 -10.03
CA LEU A 444 15.94 15.08 -10.66
C LEU A 444 16.00 15.94 -11.95
N PRO A 445 17.16 16.59 -12.23
CA PRO A 445 17.38 17.27 -13.49
C PRO A 445 17.36 16.28 -14.67
N ARG A 446 17.04 16.79 -15.88
CA ARG A 446 16.91 15.97 -17.11
C ARG A 446 18.10 15.03 -17.36
N ASN A 447 19.32 15.46 -17.02
CA ASN A 447 20.54 14.69 -17.23
C ASN A 447 20.59 13.44 -16.34
N ALA A 448 20.30 13.57 -15.05
CA ALA A 448 20.27 12.42 -14.12
C ALA A 448 19.14 11.44 -14.47
N ARG A 449 17.98 11.95 -14.92
CA ARG A 449 16.86 11.10 -15.37
C ARG A 449 17.18 10.32 -16.65
N LYS A 450 17.99 10.88 -17.55
CA LYS A 450 18.57 10.12 -18.69
C LYS A 450 19.50 8.99 -18.23
N VAL A 451 20.30 9.17 -17.17
CA VAL A 451 21.14 8.08 -16.65
C VAL A 451 20.27 6.92 -16.15
N ILE A 452 19.17 7.23 -15.44
CA ILE A 452 18.21 6.22 -14.97
C ILE A 452 17.51 5.52 -16.14
N SER A 453 16.99 6.25 -17.14
CA SER A 453 16.35 5.61 -18.31
C SER A 453 17.32 4.73 -19.10
N ASN A 454 18.54 5.20 -19.34
CA ASN A 454 19.55 4.43 -20.07
C ASN A 454 19.99 3.17 -19.31
N LEU A 455 19.92 3.15 -17.97
CA LEU A 455 20.15 1.95 -17.17
C LEU A 455 18.99 0.95 -17.34
N PHE A 456 17.74 1.41 -17.23
CA PHE A 456 16.56 0.57 -17.47
C PHE A 456 16.52 0.00 -18.89
N GLU A 457 16.84 0.79 -19.92
CA GLU A 457 16.93 0.34 -21.30
C GLU A 457 18.02 -0.74 -21.49
N LYS A 458 19.20 -0.56 -20.88
CA LYS A 458 20.25 -1.60 -20.88
C LYS A 458 19.81 -2.89 -20.20
N VAL A 459 19.14 -2.82 -19.04
CA VAL A 459 18.63 -4.00 -18.33
C VAL A 459 17.54 -4.70 -19.16
N ALA A 460 16.60 -3.94 -19.73
CA ALA A 460 15.52 -4.47 -20.56
C ALA A 460 15.97 -5.07 -21.90
N THR A 461 17.18 -4.74 -22.36
CA THR A 461 17.79 -5.28 -23.59
C THR A 461 18.85 -6.35 -23.33
N LEU A 462 19.03 -6.82 -22.09
CA LEU A 462 19.92 -7.92 -21.78
C LEU A 462 19.51 -9.20 -22.52
N PRO A 463 20.42 -9.84 -23.29
CA PRO A 463 20.16 -11.14 -23.89
C PRO A 463 19.76 -12.17 -22.82
N TRP A 464 18.72 -12.95 -23.11
CA TRP A 464 18.20 -13.98 -22.21
C TRP A 464 17.70 -13.45 -20.84
N LEU A 465 17.32 -12.17 -20.72
CA LEU A 465 16.79 -11.58 -19.47
C LEU A 465 15.74 -12.45 -18.78
N SER A 466 14.80 -13.04 -19.54
CA SER A 466 13.78 -13.95 -19.01
C SER A 466 14.36 -15.24 -18.41
N ALA A 467 15.42 -15.80 -19.01
CA ALA A 467 16.11 -16.98 -18.48
C ALA A 467 16.96 -16.62 -17.25
N TRP A 468 17.63 -15.46 -17.24
CA TRP A 468 18.33 -14.97 -16.04
C TRP A 468 17.36 -14.74 -14.87
N VAL A 469 16.23 -14.08 -15.12
CA VAL A 469 15.15 -13.91 -14.12
C VAL A 469 14.62 -15.26 -13.65
N LEU A 470 14.42 -16.22 -14.55
CA LEU A 470 13.98 -17.58 -14.19
C LEU A 470 15.02 -18.31 -13.32
N VAL A 471 16.30 -18.30 -13.69
CA VAL A 471 17.37 -18.96 -12.91
C VAL A 471 17.53 -18.32 -11.54
N ILE A 472 17.49 -16.98 -11.45
CA ILE A 472 17.55 -16.26 -10.17
C ILE A 472 16.31 -16.58 -9.32
N ALA A 473 15.11 -16.54 -9.90
CA ALA A 473 13.87 -16.85 -9.19
C ALA A 473 13.83 -18.30 -8.68
N LEU A 474 14.21 -19.27 -9.52
CA LEU A 474 14.28 -20.69 -9.14
C LEU A 474 15.33 -20.92 -8.05
N SER A 475 16.52 -20.33 -8.16
CA SER A 475 17.59 -20.45 -7.17
C SER A 475 17.19 -19.85 -5.83
N TRP A 476 16.56 -18.68 -5.84
CA TRP A 476 16.05 -18.01 -4.65
C TRP A 476 14.89 -18.77 -4.00
N SER A 477 13.94 -19.27 -4.80
CA SER A 477 12.84 -20.11 -4.34
C SER A 477 13.34 -21.43 -3.76
N ALA A 478 14.29 -22.10 -4.40
CA ALA A 478 14.92 -23.32 -3.89
C ALA A 478 15.64 -23.06 -2.55
N HIS A 479 16.38 -21.94 -2.44
CA HIS A 479 17.01 -21.55 -1.17
C HIS A 479 15.98 -21.29 -0.07
N LEU A 480 14.90 -20.54 -0.34
CA LEU A 480 13.84 -20.29 0.64
C LEU A 480 13.09 -21.56 1.05
N LEU A 481 12.83 -22.48 0.10
CA LEU A 481 12.19 -23.76 0.38
C LEU A 481 13.11 -24.68 1.18
N TYR A 482 14.43 -24.69 0.88
CA TYR A 482 15.43 -25.41 1.65
C TYR A 482 15.48 -24.90 3.11
N GLN A 483 15.65 -23.59 3.32
CA GLN A 483 15.76 -23.00 4.66
C GLN A 483 14.52 -23.24 5.55
N ARG A 484 13.33 -23.41 4.97
CA ARG A 484 12.09 -23.75 5.70
C ARG A 484 11.85 -25.25 5.85
N SER A 485 12.43 -26.07 4.97
CA SER A 485 12.24 -27.53 4.99
C SER A 485 13.32 -28.22 5.82
N TYR A 486 14.51 -27.64 5.89
CA TYR A 486 15.62 -28.10 6.71
C TYR A 486 15.28 -27.97 8.20
N THR A 487 15.32 -29.10 8.91
CA THR A 487 15.08 -29.16 10.35
C THR A 487 16.42 -29.03 11.07
N HIS A 488 16.61 -27.95 11.83
CA HIS A 488 17.80 -27.75 12.65
C HIS A 488 17.79 -28.71 13.85
N VAL A 489 18.78 -29.60 13.89
CA VAL A 489 19.10 -30.44 15.05
C VAL A 489 20.15 -29.71 15.90
N ALA A 490 20.11 -29.88 17.23
CA ALA A 490 21.19 -29.42 18.10
C ALA A 490 22.45 -30.28 17.87
N ALA A 491 23.59 -29.65 17.60
CA ALA A 491 24.88 -30.32 17.64
C ALA A 491 25.37 -30.34 19.10
N LEU A 492 25.40 -31.52 19.71
CA LEU A 492 25.83 -31.72 21.10
C LEU A 492 27.31 -32.12 21.17
N SER A 493 28.00 -31.62 22.19
CA SER A 493 29.30 -32.12 22.64
C SER A 493 29.12 -33.21 23.71
N ASP A 494 30.14 -34.02 23.99
CA ASP A 494 30.07 -35.14 24.96
C ASP A 494 29.60 -34.73 26.38
N ASN A 495 29.79 -33.46 26.75
CA ASN A 495 29.35 -32.89 28.02
C ASN A 495 27.99 -32.15 27.92
N GLN A 496 27.15 -32.46 26.93
CA GLN A 496 25.88 -31.79 26.69
C GLN A 496 24.72 -32.79 26.51
N LYS A 497 23.56 -32.50 27.11
CA LYS A 497 22.29 -33.24 26.88
C LYS A 497 21.16 -32.26 26.59
N LEU A 498 20.14 -32.70 25.86
CA LEU A 498 18.94 -31.90 25.60
C LEU A 498 18.05 -31.86 26.83
N LEU A 499 17.48 -30.70 27.16
CA LEU A 499 16.50 -30.58 28.23
C LEU A 499 15.23 -31.42 27.94
N THR A 500 14.94 -31.71 26.67
CA THR A 500 13.84 -32.61 26.25
C THR A 500 14.07 -34.09 26.56
N GLU A 501 15.26 -34.48 27.03
CA GLU A 501 15.51 -35.82 27.60
C GLU A 501 14.97 -35.93 29.04
N TYR A 502 14.70 -34.80 29.70
CA TYR A 502 14.26 -34.72 31.10
C TYR A 502 12.74 -34.48 31.16
N THR A 503 12.05 -35.26 31.99
CA THR A 503 10.61 -35.08 32.23
C THR A 503 10.34 -33.84 33.09
N PRO A 504 9.42 -32.94 32.69
CA PRO A 504 9.00 -31.83 33.55
C PRO A 504 8.39 -32.32 34.87
N VAL A 505 8.81 -31.75 36.00
CA VAL A 505 8.26 -32.06 37.34
C VAL A 505 6.99 -31.25 37.64
N PHE A 506 6.77 -30.15 36.90
CA PHE A 506 5.52 -29.39 36.91
C PHE A 506 5.32 -28.71 35.56
N GLN A 507 4.07 -28.62 35.10
CA GLN A 507 3.71 -27.88 33.89
C GLN A 507 2.32 -27.25 34.03
N LYS A 508 2.18 -26.01 33.56
CA LYS A 508 0.90 -25.30 33.48
C LYS A 508 0.90 -24.37 32.26
N GLN A 509 -0.23 -24.29 31.54
CA GLN A 509 -0.45 -23.33 30.46
C GLN A 509 -1.94 -22.99 30.31
N ASP A 510 -2.26 -21.81 29.77
CA ASP A 510 -3.64 -21.32 29.65
C ASP A 510 -4.46 -21.98 28.51
N TYR A 511 -3.82 -22.65 27.55
CA TYR A 511 -4.47 -23.35 26.45
C TYR A 511 -3.69 -24.60 26.00
N GLY A 512 -4.40 -25.68 25.65
CA GLY A 512 -3.81 -26.93 25.17
C GLY A 512 -2.94 -27.66 26.19
N HIS A 513 -2.03 -28.51 25.72
CA HIS A 513 -1.10 -29.29 26.54
C HIS A 513 0.31 -29.20 26.00
N LEU A 514 1.33 -29.22 26.88
CA LEU A 514 2.73 -29.16 26.49
C LEU A 514 3.07 -30.24 25.46
N GLN A 515 3.75 -29.85 24.38
CA GLN A 515 4.25 -30.77 23.36
C GLN A 515 5.78 -30.83 23.39
N ILE A 516 6.35 -32.03 23.34
CA ILE A 516 7.79 -32.26 23.25
C ILE A 516 8.12 -32.58 21.79
N ASN A 517 9.13 -31.89 21.25
CA ASN A 517 9.61 -31.98 19.86
C ASN A 517 8.55 -31.64 18.79
N LYS A 518 7.46 -30.96 19.18
CA LYS A 518 6.37 -30.47 18.31
C LYS A 518 5.82 -29.14 18.84
N SER A 519 5.21 -28.34 17.97
CA SER A 519 4.41 -27.16 18.35
C SER A 519 3.20 -27.54 19.19
N ILE A 520 2.55 -26.56 19.82
CA ILE A 520 1.30 -26.75 20.57
C ILE A 520 0.17 -27.43 19.76
N ASN A 521 0.14 -27.26 18.43
CA ASN A 521 -0.82 -27.91 17.53
C ASN A 521 -0.32 -29.25 16.96
N GLY A 522 0.85 -29.73 17.37
CA GLY A 522 1.41 -31.01 16.93
C GLY A 522 2.18 -30.96 15.60
N ASN A 523 2.45 -29.76 15.05
CA ASN A 523 3.29 -29.57 13.87
C ASN A 523 4.78 -29.60 14.26
N PRO A 524 5.74 -29.61 13.31
CA PRO A 524 7.16 -29.46 13.62
C PRO A 524 7.45 -28.09 14.25
N LEU A 525 8.19 -28.06 15.37
CA LEU A 525 8.63 -26.84 16.05
C LEU A 525 9.23 -25.84 15.06
N SER A 526 8.82 -24.58 15.13
CA SER A 526 9.28 -23.59 14.16
C SER A 526 9.26 -22.15 14.68
N VAL A 527 10.44 -21.53 14.77
CA VAL A 527 10.59 -20.12 15.20
C VAL A 527 11.55 -19.38 14.28
N GLY A 528 11.33 -18.08 14.08
CA GLY A 528 12.18 -17.24 13.23
C GLY A 528 12.22 -17.65 11.74
N GLY A 529 11.19 -18.33 11.26
CA GLY A 529 11.13 -18.91 9.92
C GLY A 529 11.94 -20.19 9.69
N LYS A 530 12.54 -20.76 10.74
CA LYS A 530 13.31 -22.03 10.72
C LYS A 530 12.56 -23.14 11.44
N ARG A 531 12.78 -24.40 11.05
CA ARG A 531 12.29 -25.59 11.76
C ARG A 531 13.36 -26.16 12.69
N TYR A 532 12.93 -26.79 13.78
CA TYR A 532 13.81 -27.42 14.77
C TYR A 532 13.35 -28.84 15.10
N ALA A 533 14.29 -29.74 15.37
CA ALA A 533 13.99 -31.14 15.68
C ALA A 533 13.57 -31.34 17.14
N THR A 534 14.02 -30.45 18.02
CA THR A 534 14.04 -30.67 19.47
C THR A 534 13.61 -29.42 20.22
N GLY A 535 12.76 -29.55 21.23
CA GLY A 535 12.26 -28.44 22.03
C GLY A 535 10.88 -28.66 22.66
N PHE A 536 10.30 -27.58 23.18
CA PHE A 536 9.02 -27.58 23.89
C PHE A 536 8.05 -26.58 23.26
N GLY A 537 6.95 -27.07 22.67
CA GLY A 537 5.87 -26.24 22.13
C GLY A 537 4.75 -26.05 23.15
N THR A 538 4.42 -24.79 23.47
CA THR A 538 3.46 -24.41 24.52
C THR A 538 2.66 -23.16 24.12
N HIS A 539 1.84 -22.65 25.03
CA HIS A 539 0.97 -21.50 24.84
C HIS A 539 1.06 -20.56 26.04
N VAL A 540 1.11 -19.24 25.81
CA VAL A 540 1.14 -18.26 26.91
C VAL A 540 -0.22 -18.12 27.61
N ASN A 541 -0.30 -17.88 28.91
CA ASN A 541 0.82 -17.89 29.86
C ASN A 541 1.18 -19.32 30.25
N SER A 542 2.48 -19.64 30.37
CA SER A 542 2.98 -20.98 30.67
C SER A 542 4.17 -21.00 31.62
N VAL A 543 4.28 -22.13 32.34
CA VAL A 543 5.35 -22.49 33.27
C VAL A 543 5.69 -23.97 33.07
N ILE A 544 6.97 -24.29 32.90
CA ILE A 544 7.49 -25.66 32.79
C ILE A 544 8.69 -25.78 33.72
N ASP A 545 8.60 -26.62 34.76
CA ASP A 545 9.66 -26.81 35.74
C ASP A 545 10.38 -28.16 35.54
N PHE A 546 11.69 -28.17 35.78
CA PHE A 546 12.56 -29.35 35.72
C PHE A 546 13.43 -29.41 36.98
N GLU A 547 13.68 -30.61 37.49
CA GLU A 547 14.79 -30.85 38.42
C GLU A 547 16.08 -31.08 37.61
N LEU A 548 17.14 -30.34 37.94
CA LEU A 548 18.41 -30.39 37.24
C LEU A 548 19.34 -31.44 37.83
N PRO A 549 20.00 -32.26 36.99
CA PRO A 549 21.07 -33.15 37.42
C PRO A 549 22.28 -32.36 37.92
N ARG A 550 23.03 -32.96 38.86
CA ARG A 550 24.27 -32.37 39.40
C ARG A 550 25.30 -32.16 38.28
N GLY A 551 26.07 -31.07 38.39
CA GLY A 551 27.13 -30.75 37.43
C GLY A 551 26.67 -29.95 36.21
N ALA A 552 25.37 -29.66 36.06
CA ALA A 552 24.86 -28.68 35.10
C ALA A 552 25.50 -27.29 35.35
N THR A 553 25.81 -26.57 34.25
CA THR A 553 26.48 -25.26 34.32
C THR A 553 25.81 -24.17 33.51
N HIS A 554 25.42 -24.45 32.26
CA HIS A 554 24.80 -23.46 31.36
C HIS A 554 23.61 -24.09 30.65
N LEU A 555 22.54 -23.33 30.47
CA LEU A 555 21.42 -23.64 29.59
C LEU A 555 21.54 -22.79 28.32
N THR A 556 21.65 -23.43 27.16
CA THR A 556 21.62 -22.76 25.86
C THR A 556 20.30 -23.09 25.14
N PHE A 557 19.58 -22.11 24.60
CA PHE A 557 18.29 -22.34 23.92
C PHE A 557 17.97 -21.21 22.93
N ILE A 558 16.95 -21.40 22.09
CA ILE A 558 16.28 -20.29 21.38
C ILE A 558 14.80 -20.31 21.81
N ALA A 559 14.24 -19.17 22.18
CA ALA A 559 12.82 -19.03 22.46
C ALA A 559 12.18 -18.08 21.43
N GLY A 560 10.93 -18.35 21.04
CA GLY A 560 10.22 -17.53 20.06
C GLY A 560 8.74 -17.85 19.95
N VAL A 561 8.02 -16.97 19.27
CA VAL A 561 6.65 -17.22 18.81
C VAL A 561 6.72 -18.24 17.66
N ASP A 562 5.83 -19.23 17.65
CA ASP A 562 5.77 -20.21 16.55
C ASP A 562 5.33 -19.51 15.25
N ASN A 563 5.96 -19.83 14.12
CA ASN A 563 5.58 -19.33 12.80
C ASN A 563 4.15 -19.74 12.37
N GLU A 564 3.46 -20.61 13.11
CA GLU A 564 2.00 -20.81 13.02
C GLU A 564 1.20 -19.51 13.22
N VAL A 565 1.71 -18.55 14.01
CA VAL A 565 0.96 -17.39 14.51
C VAL A 565 1.76 -16.07 14.40
N GLU A 566 1.20 -15.09 13.70
CA GLU A 566 1.95 -13.87 13.34
C GLU A 566 1.72 -12.68 14.28
N THR A 567 0.69 -12.72 15.13
CA THR A 567 0.17 -11.56 15.88
C THR A 567 0.54 -11.51 17.37
N ALA A 568 1.13 -12.59 17.90
CA ALA A 568 1.47 -12.72 19.31
C ALA A 568 2.46 -11.64 19.79
N GLN A 569 2.34 -11.27 21.08
CA GLN A 569 3.20 -10.31 21.78
C GLN A 569 3.52 -10.88 23.16
N VAL A 570 4.72 -11.45 23.29
CA VAL A 570 5.11 -12.31 24.42
C VAL A 570 6.45 -11.91 25.04
N SER A 571 6.73 -12.44 26.23
CA SER A 571 8.06 -12.39 26.86
C SER A 571 8.39 -13.71 27.54
N PHE A 572 9.65 -14.12 27.45
CA PHE A 572 10.20 -15.33 28.04
C PHE A 572 11.05 -15.00 29.27
N GLN A 573 11.08 -15.91 30.23
CA GLN A 573 11.90 -15.84 31.44
C GLN A 573 12.45 -17.22 31.77
N VAL A 574 13.69 -17.26 32.25
CA VAL A 574 14.29 -18.45 32.86
C VAL A 574 14.52 -18.15 34.34
N TRP A 575 13.98 -19.00 35.20
CA TRP A 575 14.14 -18.93 36.64
C TRP A 575 14.88 -20.17 37.15
N GLY A 576 15.64 -20.01 38.24
CA GLY A 576 16.32 -21.09 38.95
C GLY A 576 16.17 -20.90 40.45
N ASP A 577 15.68 -21.92 41.16
CA ASP A 577 15.46 -21.91 42.62
C ASP A 577 14.76 -20.62 43.10
N GLU A 578 13.60 -20.33 42.49
CA GLU A 578 12.74 -19.16 42.73
C GLU A 578 13.35 -17.79 42.39
N LYS A 579 14.55 -17.72 41.83
CA LYS A 579 15.19 -16.49 41.35
C LYS A 579 15.11 -16.37 39.82
N GLU A 580 14.78 -15.18 39.30
CA GLU A 580 14.90 -14.90 37.87
C GLU A 580 16.39 -14.83 37.45
N LEU A 581 16.77 -15.61 36.45
CA LEU A 581 18.14 -15.69 35.91
C LEU A 581 18.26 -14.92 34.59
N TRP A 582 17.21 -14.95 33.77
CA TRP A 582 17.15 -14.27 32.48
C TRP A 582 15.71 -13.89 32.10
N ARG A 583 15.58 -12.80 31.34
CA ARG A 583 14.32 -12.30 30.78
C ARG A 583 14.56 -11.76 29.38
N SER A 584 13.64 -12.05 28.47
CA SER A 584 13.69 -11.59 27.09
C SER A 584 13.23 -10.13 26.91
N PRO A 585 13.60 -9.46 25.80
CA PRO A 585 12.81 -8.36 25.26
C PRO A 585 11.41 -8.85 24.81
N VAL A 586 10.55 -7.95 24.33
CA VAL A 586 9.27 -8.34 23.73
C VAL A 586 9.51 -9.06 22.40
N HIS A 587 9.03 -10.29 22.28
CA HIS A 587 9.03 -11.05 21.03
C HIS A 587 7.69 -10.92 20.30
N TYR A 588 7.77 -10.95 18.96
CA TYR A 588 6.64 -10.76 18.04
C TYR A 588 6.61 -11.88 17.00
N GLY A 589 5.43 -12.33 16.58
CA GLY A 589 5.26 -13.38 15.55
C GLY A 589 5.80 -13.08 14.14
N SER A 590 6.37 -11.90 13.91
CA SER A 590 7.05 -11.54 12.65
C SER A 590 8.59 -11.49 12.74
N GLU A 591 9.15 -11.79 13.92
CA GLU A 591 10.59 -11.78 14.18
C GLU A 591 11.32 -12.97 13.52
N LYS A 592 12.53 -12.73 12.99
CA LYS A 592 13.27 -13.71 12.17
C LYS A 592 14.73 -13.94 12.57
N ASN A 593 15.31 -13.04 13.37
CA ASN A 593 16.73 -13.06 13.73
C ASN A 593 16.94 -13.46 15.21
N LEU A 594 16.15 -14.41 15.69
CA LEU A 594 16.32 -14.99 17.03
C LEU A 594 17.73 -15.59 17.15
N GLN A 595 18.45 -15.19 18.20
CA GLN A 595 19.78 -15.70 18.53
C GLN A 595 19.69 -16.76 19.64
N PRO A 596 20.64 -17.69 19.74
CA PRO A 596 20.82 -18.50 20.93
C PRO A 596 21.02 -17.62 22.17
N VAL A 597 20.31 -17.96 23.23
CA VAL A 597 20.44 -17.40 24.58
C VAL A 597 21.22 -18.41 25.41
N GLU A 598 22.18 -17.94 26.20
CA GLU A 598 22.91 -18.74 27.19
C GLU A 598 22.64 -18.18 28.59
N VAL A 599 22.36 -19.06 29.56
CA VAL A 599 22.05 -18.72 30.94
C VAL A 599 22.86 -19.58 31.90
N ASP A 600 23.57 -18.95 32.83
CA ASP A 600 24.27 -19.63 33.92
C ASP A 600 23.26 -20.27 34.90
N ILE A 601 23.37 -21.58 35.08
CA ILE A 601 22.54 -22.40 35.96
C ILE A 601 23.38 -23.16 37.01
N ARG A 602 24.64 -22.73 37.25
CA ARG A 602 25.54 -23.39 38.21
C ARG A 602 24.95 -23.38 39.61
N GLY A 603 24.72 -24.58 40.16
CA GLY A 603 24.21 -24.79 41.51
C GLY A 603 22.68 -24.73 41.65
N ILE A 604 21.96 -24.40 40.57
CA ILE A 604 20.49 -24.43 40.53
C ILE A 604 19.99 -25.87 40.61
N ARG A 605 18.95 -26.13 41.41
CA ARG A 605 18.27 -27.42 41.50
C ARG A 605 16.99 -27.49 40.67
N ARG A 606 16.17 -26.45 40.70
CA ARG A 606 14.89 -26.37 39.98
C ARG A 606 14.94 -25.27 38.93
N LEU A 607 14.98 -25.68 37.66
CA LEU A 607 14.85 -24.79 36.51
C LEU A 607 13.36 -24.56 36.20
N SER A 608 12.96 -23.35 35.82
CA SER A 608 11.60 -23.02 35.41
C SER A 608 11.62 -22.15 34.15
N LEU A 609 11.10 -22.67 33.05
CA LEU A 609 10.91 -21.96 31.78
C LEU A 609 9.52 -21.34 31.78
N ARG A 610 9.41 -20.02 31.54
CA ARG A 610 8.13 -19.29 31.62
C ARG A 610 7.92 -18.38 30.44
N ALA A 611 6.74 -18.43 29.83
CA ALA A 611 6.36 -17.54 28.72
C ALA A 611 5.05 -16.82 29.06
N ASN A 612 5.02 -15.50 28.87
CA ASN A 612 3.94 -14.63 29.34
C ASN A 612 3.39 -13.75 28.21
N ALA A 613 2.07 -13.59 28.17
CA ALA A 613 1.37 -12.67 27.27
C ALA A 613 1.44 -11.22 27.77
N LEU A 614 1.60 -10.26 26.86
CA LEU A 614 1.69 -8.84 27.23
C LEU A 614 0.37 -8.06 27.10
N LYS A 615 -0.59 -8.57 26.32
CA LYS A 615 -1.90 -7.92 26.06
C LYS A 615 -3.06 -8.88 25.86
N SER A 616 -2.81 -10.02 25.22
CA SER A 616 -3.81 -11.07 24.98
C SER A 616 -3.09 -12.41 24.85
N ILE A 617 -3.72 -13.48 25.32
CA ILE A 617 -3.28 -14.86 25.08
C ILE A 617 -3.68 -15.36 23.68
N SER A 618 -4.53 -14.65 22.95
CA SER A 618 -5.00 -15.09 21.63
C SER A 618 -3.85 -15.28 20.64
N ALA A 619 -3.82 -16.44 19.97
CA ALA A 619 -2.73 -16.89 19.10
C ALA A 619 -1.36 -16.93 19.82
N GLY A 620 -1.34 -17.27 21.11
CA GLY A 620 -0.17 -17.21 21.99
C GLY A 620 0.80 -18.39 21.89
N HIS A 621 1.01 -18.97 20.70
CA HIS A 621 1.80 -20.18 20.52
C HIS A 621 3.29 -19.84 20.57
N VAL A 622 4.06 -20.57 21.37
CA VAL A 622 5.48 -20.29 21.60
C VAL A 622 6.29 -21.58 21.76
N ASP A 623 7.50 -21.59 21.21
CA ASP A 623 8.42 -22.72 21.30
C ASP A 623 9.70 -22.33 22.06
N TRP A 624 10.23 -23.28 22.83
CA TRP A 624 11.60 -23.29 23.33
C TRP A 624 12.39 -24.35 22.55
N VAL A 625 13.13 -23.95 21.52
CA VAL A 625 13.81 -24.86 20.59
C VAL A 625 15.30 -25.03 20.90
N ASN A 626 15.80 -26.23 20.63
CA ASN A 626 17.14 -26.71 20.96
C ASN A 626 17.62 -26.33 22.38
N PRO A 627 16.84 -26.60 23.46
CA PRO A 627 17.28 -26.35 24.82
C PRO A 627 18.31 -27.41 25.25
N VAL A 628 19.55 -26.99 25.49
CA VAL A 628 20.71 -27.84 25.80
C VAL A 628 21.28 -27.46 27.17
N ILE A 629 21.49 -28.45 28.03
CA ILE A 629 22.25 -28.31 29.27
C ILE A 629 23.72 -28.67 28.99
N THR A 630 24.63 -27.78 29.37
CA THR A 630 26.08 -28.02 29.35
C THR A 630 26.59 -28.36 30.75
N PHE A 631 27.28 -29.51 30.87
CA PHE A 631 27.84 -30.03 32.12
C PHE A 631 29.32 -29.68 32.27
N ARG A 632 29.81 -29.70 33.51
CA ARG A 632 31.23 -29.55 33.81
C ARG A 632 32.02 -30.76 33.28
N ASN A 633 33.09 -30.53 32.54
CA ASN A 633 33.97 -31.61 32.06
C ASN A 633 34.42 -32.51 33.22
N GLY A 634 34.20 -33.82 33.08
CA GLY A 634 34.48 -34.83 34.10
C GLY A 634 33.26 -35.31 34.91
N SER A 635 32.13 -34.58 34.94
CA SER A 635 30.88 -35.10 35.50
C SER A 635 30.03 -35.75 34.41
N ASN A 636 30.22 -37.06 34.18
CA ASN A 636 29.34 -37.85 33.34
C ASN A 636 27.95 -37.96 34.01
N PRO A 637 26.83 -37.56 33.37
CA PRO A 637 25.50 -37.51 34.00
C PRO A 637 24.86 -38.88 34.33
N GLU A 638 25.64 -39.96 34.35
CA GLU A 638 25.18 -41.35 34.58
C GLU A 638 25.87 -42.02 35.79
N GLN A 639 26.41 -41.22 36.73
CA GLN A 639 26.77 -41.67 38.07
C GLN A 639 25.87 -40.99 39.13
N PRO A 640 25.21 -41.76 40.02
CA PRO A 640 24.20 -41.26 40.97
C PRO A 640 24.78 -40.48 42.18
#